data_AF-A0A9W8NAS5-F1
#
_entry.id   AF-A0A9W8NAS5-F1
#
_cell.length_a   1.000
_cell.length_b   1.000
_cell.length_c   1.000
_cell.angle_alpha   90.00
_cell.angle_beta   90.00
_cell.angle_gamma   90.00
#
_symmetry.space_group_name_H-M   'P 1'
#
loop_
_entity.id
_entity.type
_entity.pdbx_description
1 polymer ?
#
loop_
_entity_poly.entity_id
_entity_poly.type
_entity_poly.pdbx_seq_one_letter_code
_entity_poly.pdbx_strand_id
1 'polypeptide(L)'
;MRWQVCINHQCSHPDLHPDEHYKPHTSTQEDIACHRGHGPAGTYGAETSDCDSPLSLVNATLAWVKEHLRDEIDFVIWTGDSARHDSDEELPRHNKDILAMNRRIADSFVDAMSDDTGMVVPVVPTFGNNDIYPHNILMPGPNDILQHYTSIWKPFIPEAQRHSFEFGGWFYVEVIPNKLAVFSLNTMYFFDRNAGIDDCVKPSEPGYKHFEWLRVQLDFMRSRGMKAILMGHVPPARTPGKQLWDETCWQKYTLWLQQYRDVIIGSLYGHMNIDHFLLQDTKEIDLALIYGEDSGETLRREAMEDDLSITSSTDYLKELRDGWAKLPSPVALDNDVDENNKKGRKGKKGKDKFGGKWAERFQLTLISPSVVPNYFPSLRVFEYNITGIEDTRTWAEATRIAQLGESHTIHGEEPQIGELRRRDVPEFDAEKKKKKGKGRKGKKPKDPNLHIPEAPAKGTPPGPAYRAQALTLLGYTQYFANLTYINNDLLPGDDVSSDGWNPGKHKGKAPKHDKSQPNEFQFEVEYSTFDDKIYRLDDLTVKNYVRLAHRIGQASKKAKSVSDSEFDELATDEDEDGDEIESYGEDEEDTDKDSSWWDFFQLGKKNKKGKNKNKHKHKKNKKARKTWLHFLNHAFVSTWSKEELKDL
;
A
#
# COMPACT_ATOMS: atom_id res chain seq x y z
N MET A 1 -21.53 7.00 16.92
CA MET A 1 -21.26 7.45 15.54
C MET A 1 -19.87 6.94 15.19
N ARG A 2 -19.72 6.20 14.10
CA ARG A 2 -18.42 5.76 13.58
C ARG A 2 -18.05 6.80 12.54
N TRP A 3 -16.88 7.42 12.66
CA TRP A 3 -16.37 8.31 11.62
C TRP A 3 -15.34 7.51 10.81
N GLN A 4 -15.46 7.55 9.49
CA GLN A 4 -14.68 6.73 8.57
C GLN A 4 -13.40 7.50 8.18
N VAL A 5 -12.23 6.91 8.46
CA VAL A 5 -10.96 7.40 7.94
C VAL A 5 -10.92 6.94 6.51
N CYS A 6 -11.00 7.91 5.62
CA CYS A 6 -10.83 7.63 4.22
C CYS A 6 -9.37 7.78 3.85
N ILE A 7 -8.63 6.81 4.37
CA ILE A 7 -7.71 6.14 3.49
C ILE A 7 -8.62 5.57 2.39
N ASN A 8 -8.78 6.27 1.26
CA ASN A 8 -9.47 5.77 0.07
C ASN A 8 -10.99 6.01 -0.10
N HIS A 9 -11.57 7.04 0.51
CA HIS A 9 -12.74 7.73 -0.09
C HIS A 9 -12.44 9.23 -0.24
N GLN A 10 -12.50 9.86 -1.41
CA GLN A 10 -12.43 9.25 -2.72
C GLN A 10 -11.46 8.11 -2.71
N CYS A 11 -11.86 7.06 -3.42
CA CYS A 11 -11.05 5.94 -3.78
C CYS A 11 -9.58 6.22 -3.53
N SER A 12 -8.85 5.24 -3.01
CA SER A 12 -7.60 5.00 -3.67
C SER A 12 -8.09 4.77 -5.09
N HIS A 13 -8.01 5.80 -5.87
CA HIS A 13 -7.46 5.69 -7.16
C HIS A 13 -5.98 5.68 -6.83
N PRO A 14 -5.39 4.54 -6.39
CA PRO A 14 -4.06 4.37 -6.94
C PRO A 14 -4.35 4.30 -8.44
N ASP A 15 -3.69 5.17 -9.18
CA ASP A 15 -3.57 4.89 -10.58
C ASP A 15 -4.95 5.15 -11.22
N LEU A 16 -5.30 6.43 -11.38
CA LEU A 16 -6.48 6.82 -12.16
C LEU A 16 -6.25 6.50 -13.63
N HIS A 17 -5.05 6.80 -14.11
CA HIS A 17 -4.65 6.79 -15.53
C HIS A 17 -5.77 7.28 -16.46
N PRO A 18 -6.23 8.53 -16.32
CA PRO A 18 -7.20 9.08 -17.25
C PRO A 18 -6.57 9.18 -18.64
N ASP A 19 -7.24 8.56 -19.61
CA ASP A 19 -6.91 8.64 -21.02
C ASP A 19 -7.99 9.42 -21.78
N GLU A 20 -7.56 10.53 -22.38
CA GLU A 20 -8.41 11.40 -23.19
C GLU A 20 -8.61 10.90 -24.63
N HIS A 21 -7.82 9.91 -25.05
CA HIS A 21 -7.89 9.31 -26.37
C HIS A 21 -8.74 8.03 -26.41
N TYR A 22 -9.03 7.44 -25.25
CA TYR A 22 -9.92 6.29 -25.09
C TYR A 22 -11.25 6.52 -25.82
N LYS A 23 -11.68 5.52 -26.59
CA LYS A 23 -12.99 5.52 -27.24
C LYS A 23 -13.74 4.22 -26.95
N PRO A 24 -15.04 4.30 -26.62
CA PRO A 24 -15.86 3.10 -26.57
C PRO A 24 -15.86 2.40 -27.94
N HIS A 25 -15.96 1.07 -27.90
CA HIS A 25 -16.06 0.14 -29.04
C HIS A 25 -14.82 0.09 -29.95
N THR A 26 -13.66 0.48 -29.45
CA THR A 26 -12.35 0.31 -30.12
C THR A 26 -11.60 -0.94 -29.67
N SER A 27 -10.49 -1.24 -30.36
CA SER A 27 -9.67 -2.43 -30.10
C SER A 27 -8.80 -2.26 -28.84
N THR A 28 -8.69 -3.33 -28.05
CA THR A 28 -7.84 -3.45 -26.86
C THR A 28 -6.44 -3.99 -27.17
N GLN A 29 -5.99 -3.91 -28.42
CA GLN A 29 -4.65 -4.40 -28.82
C GLN A 29 -3.55 -3.41 -28.44
N GLU A 30 -2.33 -3.94 -28.26
CA GLU A 30 -1.13 -3.24 -27.76
C GLU A 30 -0.90 -1.89 -28.45
N ASP A 31 -0.68 -1.89 -29.77
CA ASP A 31 -0.38 -0.67 -30.52
C ASP A 31 -1.55 0.34 -30.62
N ILE A 32 -2.73 -0.02 -30.11
CA ILE A 32 -3.97 0.75 -30.23
C ILE A 32 -4.41 1.34 -28.90
N ALA A 33 -4.18 0.64 -27.78
CA ALA A 33 -4.49 1.07 -26.42
C ALA A 33 -5.93 1.63 -26.23
N CYS A 34 -6.93 1.05 -26.92
CA CYS A 34 -8.32 1.55 -26.91
C CYS A 34 -8.54 2.95 -27.53
N HIS A 35 -7.65 3.43 -28.42
CA HIS A 35 -7.81 4.73 -29.07
C HIS A 35 -8.48 4.66 -30.46
N ARG A 36 -8.39 3.51 -31.14
CA ARG A 36 -8.80 3.33 -32.56
C ARG A 36 -9.23 1.90 -32.94
N GLY A 37 -9.69 1.72 -34.17
CA GLY A 37 -10.21 0.43 -34.66
C GLY A 37 -11.58 0.08 -34.09
N HIS A 38 -11.96 -1.19 -34.16
CA HIS A 38 -13.21 -1.70 -33.62
C HIS A 38 -12.94 -2.88 -32.67
N GLY A 39 -13.59 -2.91 -31.52
CA GLY A 39 -13.35 -3.94 -30.51
C GLY A 39 -14.14 -3.77 -29.23
N PRO A 40 -13.73 -4.45 -28.16
CA PRO A 40 -14.53 -4.67 -26.96
C PRO A 40 -14.47 -3.53 -25.94
N ALA A 41 -13.80 -2.41 -26.22
CA ALA A 41 -13.70 -1.30 -25.28
C ALA A 41 -15.10 -0.81 -24.82
N GLY A 42 -15.38 -0.81 -23.51
CA GLY A 42 -16.67 -0.39 -22.97
C GLY A 42 -16.77 1.12 -22.76
N THR A 43 -17.95 1.62 -22.36
CA THR A 43 -18.10 3.05 -22.04
C THR A 43 -17.29 3.48 -20.83
N TYR A 44 -17.16 2.62 -19.83
CA TYR A 44 -16.48 2.90 -18.57
C TYR A 44 -15.13 2.19 -18.45
N GLY A 45 -14.55 1.74 -19.55
CA GLY A 45 -13.28 1.03 -19.57
C GLY A 45 -13.40 -0.37 -20.15
N ALA A 46 -12.25 -1.01 -20.31
CA ALA A 46 -12.12 -2.37 -20.82
C ALA A 46 -11.49 -3.24 -19.72
N GLU A 47 -12.32 -3.88 -18.90
CA GLU A 47 -11.84 -4.65 -17.75
C GLU A 47 -10.86 -5.74 -18.18
N THR A 48 -9.91 -6.05 -17.29
CA THR A 48 -8.88 -7.08 -17.50
C THR A 48 -7.92 -6.80 -18.65
N SER A 49 -7.89 -5.60 -19.22
CA SER A 49 -6.96 -5.20 -20.28
C SER A 49 -6.03 -4.08 -19.82
N ASP A 50 -4.96 -3.84 -20.56
CA ASP A 50 -4.00 -2.77 -20.26
C ASP A 50 -4.43 -1.40 -20.82
N CYS A 51 -5.68 -1.26 -21.25
CA CYS A 51 -6.23 0.05 -21.57
C CYS A 51 -6.41 0.88 -20.31
N ASP A 52 -6.06 2.15 -20.42
CA ASP A 52 -6.23 3.14 -19.36
C ASP A 52 -7.70 3.56 -19.18
N SER A 53 -7.97 4.32 -18.11
CA SER A 53 -9.34 4.71 -17.74
C SER A 53 -9.88 5.79 -18.68
N PRO A 54 -11.07 5.61 -19.28
CA PRO A 54 -11.74 6.74 -19.91
C PRO A 54 -12.16 7.78 -18.87
N LEU A 55 -12.23 9.03 -19.30
CA LEU A 55 -12.72 10.13 -18.45
C LEU A 55 -14.15 9.90 -17.92
N SER A 56 -14.97 9.12 -18.62
CA SER A 56 -16.30 8.69 -18.14
C SER A 56 -16.21 7.90 -16.83
N LEU A 57 -15.23 6.99 -16.70
CA LEU A 57 -15.01 6.19 -15.49
C LEU A 57 -14.53 7.08 -14.33
N VAL A 58 -13.57 7.95 -14.59
CA VAL A 58 -13.04 8.87 -13.57
C VAL A 58 -14.13 9.81 -13.05
N ASN A 59 -14.89 10.42 -13.96
CA ASN A 59 -15.99 11.31 -13.59
C ASN A 59 -17.09 10.57 -12.81
N ALA A 60 -17.48 9.38 -13.26
CA ALA A 60 -18.51 8.58 -12.58
C ALA A 60 -18.04 8.14 -11.19
N THR A 61 -16.77 7.81 -11.05
CA THR A 61 -16.17 7.47 -9.76
C THR A 61 -16.20 8.64 -8.79
N LEU A 62 -15.72 9.82 -9.19
CA LEU A 62 -15.71 10.99 -8.31
C LEU A 62 -17.14 11.47 -7.97
N ALA A 63 -18.08 11.35 -8.91
CA ALA A 63 -19.49 11.64 -8.69
C ALA A 63 -20.11 10.66 -7.67
N TRP A 64 -19.87 9.37 -7.82
CA TRP A 64 -20.36 8.34 -6.89
C TRP A 64 -19.82 8.61 -5.47
N VAL A 65 -18.54 8.94 -5.33
CA VAL A 65 -17.99 9.28 -4.01
C VAL A 65 -18.62 10.54 -3.42
N LYS A 66 -18.78 11.59 -4.25
CA LYS A 66 -19.42 12.84 -3.81
C LYS A 66 -20.82 12.57 -3.24
N GLU A 67 -21.58 11.71 -3.90
CA GLU A 67 -22.96 11.38 -3.54
C GLU A 67 -23.07 10.47 -2.31
N HIS A 68 -22.20 9.46 -2.21
CA HIS A 68 -22.38 8.37 -1.25
C HIS A 68 -21.51 8.49 0.00
N LEU A 69 -20.41 9.24 -0.06
CA LEU A 69 -19.35 9.13 0.93
C LEU A 69 -18.83 10.46 1.44
N ARG A 70 -18.81 11.54 0.65
CA ARG A 70 -18.21 12.83 1.04
C ARG A 70 -18.61 13.28 2.45
N ASP A 71 -19.87 13.08 2.83
CA ASP A 71 -20.42 13.55 4.10
C ASP A 71 -20.21 12.56 5.27
N GLU A 72 -19.64 11.37 5.00
CA GLU A 72 -19.37 10.29 5.97
C GLU A 72 -17.87 10.16 6.33
N ILE A 73 -17.01 10.94 5.66
CA ILE A 73 -15.56 10.72 5.62
C ILE A 73 -14.77 11.91 6.17
N ASP A 74 -13.63 11.62 6.81
CA ASP A 74 -12.82 12.67 7.45
C ASP A 74 -11.78 13.32 6.53
N PHE A 75 -11.22 12.57 5.57
CA PHE A 75 -10.18 13.03 4.64
C PHE A 75 -9.99 12.03 3.50
N VAL A 76 -9.30 12.43 2.44
CA VAL A 76 -8.98 11.59 1.27
C VAL A 76 -7.46 11.38 1.15
N ILE A 77 -7.06 10.17 0.79
CA ILE A 77 -5.68 9.83 0.38
C ILE A 77 -5.69 9.51 -1.12
N TRP A 78 -4.95 10.29 -1.91
CA TRP A 78 -4.82 10.13 -3.37
C TRP A 78 -3.38 9.75 -3.73
N THR A 79 -3.16 8.48 -4.08
CA THR A 79 -1.82 7.89 -4.24
C THR A 79 -1.18 8.09 -5.63
N GLY A 80 -1.60 9.10 -6.39
CA GLY A 80 -0.97 9.50 -7.67
C GLY A 80 -1.44 8.74 -8.91
N ASP A 81 -0.62 8.82 -9.96
CA ASP A 81 -0.82 8.25 -11.31
C ASP A 81 -2.10 8.74 -11.99
N SER A 82 -2.09 10.04 -12.29
CA SER A 82 -3.19 10.80 -12.88
C SER A 82 -2.92 11.20 -14.32
N ALA A 83 -2.07 10.42 -15.00
CA ALA A 83 -1.87 10.49 -16.44
C ALA A 83 -1.79 9.07 -17.01
N ARG A 84 -2.34 8.88 -18.21
CA ARG A 84 -2.25 7.61 -18.95
C ARG A 84 -0.80 7.12 -19.13
N HIS A 85 -0.66 5.83 -19.34
CA HIS A 85 0.55 5.20 -19.86
C HIS A 85 0.85 5.69 -21.28
N ASP A 86 2.11 5.54 -21.69
CA ASP A 86 2.56 5.90 -23.04
C ASP A 86 2.52 4.70 -23.99
N SER A 87 1.34 4.07 -24.10
CA SER A 87 1.14 2.77 -24.77
C SER A 87 0.78 2.88 -26.26
N ASP A 88 0.65 4.10 -26.82
CA ASP A 88 0.32 4.32 -28.23
C ASP A 88 1.39 5.17 -28.91
N GLU A 89 2.22 4.54 -29.77
CA GLU A 89 3.31 5.22 -30.48
C GLU A 89 2.81 6.30 -31.46
N GLU A 90 1.55 6.22 -31.94
CA GLU A 90 0.98 7.26 -32.81
C GLU A 90 0.54 8.51 -32.02
N LEU A 91 0.30 8.34 -30.72
CA LEU A 91 -0.12 9.40 -29.79
C LEU A 91 0.82 9.42 -28.59
N PRO A 92 2.09 9.83 -28.77
CA PRO A 92 3.04 9.89 -27.67
C PRO A 92 2.61 10.90 -26.62
N ARG A 93 2.81 10.54 -25.36
CA ARG A 93 2.49 11.38 -24.21
C ARG A 93 3.59 12.41 -23.96
N HIS A 94 3.21 13.66 -23.78
CA HIS A 94 4.16 14.73 -23.46
C HIS A 94 3.87 15.36 -22.09
N ASN A 95 4.89 16.01 -21.52
CA ASN A 95 4.80 16.69 -20.22
C ASN A 95 3.62 17.66 -20.10
N LYS A 96 3.30 18.40 -21.16
CA LYS A 96 2.15 19.34 -21.17
C LYS A 96 0.82 18.62 -20.94
N ASP A 97 0.67 17.41 -21.47
CA ASP A 97 -0.56 16.63 -21.41
C ASP A 97 -0.70 16.00 -20.02
N ILE A 98 0.42 15.52 -19.46
CA ILE A 98 0.51 15.02 -18.07
C ILE A 98 0.10 16.12 -17.08
N LEU A 99 0.68 17.32 -17.21
CA LEU A 99 0.38 18.45 -16.31
C LEU A 99 -1.06 18.97 -16.47
N ALA A 100 -1.57 19.01 -17.71
CA ALA A 100 -2.95 19.42 -17.98
C ALA A 100 -3.94 18.43 -17.37
N MET A 101 -3.67 17.13 -17.51
CA MET A 101 -4.51 16.08 -16.94
C MET A 101 -4.46 16.09 -15.42
N ASN A 102 -3.27 16.22 -14.82
CA ASN A 102 -3.12 16.35 -13.37
C ASN A 102 -3.87 17.57 -12.82
N ARG A 103 -3.89 18.70 -13.54
CA ARG A 103 -4.73 19.85 -13.18
C ARG A 103 -6.20 19.53 -13.24
N ARG A 104 -6.67 18.88 -14.30
CA ARG A 104 -8.06 18.48 -14.44
C ARG A 104 -8.51 17.55 -13.31
N ILE A 105 -7.68 16.57 -12.96
CA ILE A 105 -7.95 15.66 -11.84
C ILE A 105 -7.99 16.42 -10.52
N ALA A 106 -6.99 17.26 -10.24
CA ALA A 106 -6.97 18.12 -9.06
C ALA A 106 -8.24 18.98 -8.95
N ASP A 107 -8.65 19.64 -10.04
CA ASP A 107 -9.88 20.44 -10.07
C ASP A 107 -11.12 19.57 -9.77
N SER A 108 -11.16 18.34 -10.30
CA SER A 108 -12.27 17.40 -10.05
C SER A 108 -12.33 16.93 -8.59
N PHE A 109 -11.18 16.73 -7.94
CA PHE A 109 -11.09 16.47 -6.50
C PHE A 109 -11.62 17.67 -5.69
N VAL A 110 -11.21 18.89 -6.06
CA VAL A 110 -11.71 20.13 -5.42
C VAL A 110 -13.23 20.23 -5.55
N ASP A 111 -13.77 20.05 -6.75
CA ASP A 111 -15.22 20.13 -7.02
C ASP A 111 -16.04 19.07 -6.28
N ALA A 112 -15.45 17.90 -6.07
CA ALA A 112 -16.11 16.82 -5.36
C ALA A 112 -16.06 17.00 -3.83
N MET A 113 -14.97 17.55 -3.30
CA MET A 113 -14.69 17.64 -1.86
C MET A 113 -14.93 19.02 -1.27
N SER A 114 -15.53 19.93 -2.04
CA SER A 114 -15.90 21.28 -1.61
C SER A 114 -17.41 21.47 -1.54
N ASP A 115 -17.81 22.48 -0.76
CA ASP A 115 -19.13 23.09 -0.76
C ASP A 115 -19.03 24.59 -1.10
N ASP A 116 -20.13 25.34 -0.95
CA ASP A 116 -20.20 26.78 -1.20
C ASP A 116 -19.22 27.61 -0.33
N THR A 117 -18.67 27.02 0.73
CA THR A 117 -17.74 27.64 1.69
C THR A 117 -16.29 27.23 1.49
N GLY A 118 -16.01 26.34 0.54
CA GLY A 118 -14.67 25.85 0.21
C GLY A 118 -14.51 24.35 0.47
N MET A 119 -13.25 23.90 0.56
CA MET A 119 -12.93 22.49 0.80
C MET A 119 -13.46 22.06 2.17
N VAL A 120 -14.24 20.97 2.20
CA VAL A 120 -14.82 20.40 3.43
C VAL A 120 -14.15 19.10 3.85
N VAL A 121 -13.66 18.33 2.88
CA VAL A 121 -12.85 17.12 3.12
C VAL A 121 -11.45 17.36 2.58
N PRO A 122 -10.39 17.34 3.40
CA PRO A 122 -9.03 17.53 2.91
C PRO A 122 -8.59 16.35 2.05
N VAL A 123 -7.97 16.64 0.92
CA VAL A 123 -7.36 15.63 0.02
C VAL A 123 -5.85 15.71 0.15
N VAL A 124 -5.18 14.57 0.35
CA VAL A 124 -3.73 14.47 0.44
C VAL A 124 -3.19 13.73 -0.79
N PRO A 125 -2.69 14.45 -1.82
CA PRO A 125 -2.10 13.84 -3.01
C PRO A 125 -0.64 13.41 -2.80
N THR A 126 -0.18 12.49 -3.63
CA THR A 126 1.24 12.19 -3.88
C THR A 126 1.48 12.00 -5.37
N PHE A 127 2.74 12.08 -5.80
CA PHE A 127 3.14 11.74 -7.16
C PHE A 127 3.09 10.24 -7.39
N GLY A 128 2.59 9.83 -8.54
CA GLY A 128 2.91 8.54 -9.12
C GLY A 128 4.01 8.62 -10.18
N ASN A 129 4.46 7.47 -10.66
CA ASN A 129 5.57 7.41 -11.61
C ASN A 129 5.16 7.84 -13.04
N ASN A 130 3.87 7.78 -13.35
CA ASN A 130 3.29 8.33 -14.58
C ASN A 130 2.98 9.83 -14.50
N ASP A 131 3.06 10.45 -13.34
CA ASP A 131 2.88 11.90 -13.20
C ASP A 131 4.14 12.71 -13.58
N ILE A 132 5.23 12.03 -13.92
CA ILE A 132 6.54 12.62 -14.18
C ILE A 132 6.95 12.38 -15.64
N TYR A 133 7.55 13.41 -16.25
CA TYR A 133 8.15 13.33 -17.59
C TYR A 133 9.62 13.76 -17.57
N PRO A 134 10.56 12.97 -18.14
CA PRO A 134 10.37 11.64 -18.73
C PRO A 134 9.88 10.59 -17.72
N HIS A 135 9.23 9.54 -18.20
CA HIS A 135 8.65 8.49 -17.34
C HIS A 135 9.68 7.95 -16.35
N ASN A 136 9.27 7.79 -15.09
CA ASN A 136 10.08 7.35 -13.95
C ASN A 136 11.23 8.27 -13.51
N ILE A 137 11.60 9.30 -14.28
CA ILE A 137 12.79 10.11 -14.03
C ILE A 137 12.40 11.44 -13.39
N LEU A 138 12.41 11.48 -12.06
CA LEU A 138 12.31 12.73 -11.29
C LEU A 138 13.69 13.16 -10.78
N MET A 139 14.22 14.25 -11.34
CA MET A 139 15.48 14.84 -10.87
C MET A 139 15.33 15.45 -9.46
N PRO A 140 16.43 15.58 -8.69
CA PRO A 140 16.39 16.25 -7.40
C PRO A 140 15.77 17.66 -7.51
N GLY A 141 14.90 18.02 -6.57
CA GLY A 141 14.33 19.36 -6.49
C GLY A 141 15.31 20.41 -5.95
N PRO A 142 15.00 21.71 -6.08
CA PRO A 142 13.85 22.27 -6.81
C PRO A 142 14.00 22.07 -8.34
N ASN A 143 12.89 21.79 -9.02
CA ASN A 143 12.85 21.61 -10.47
C ASN A 143 11.52 22.08 -11.07
N ASP A 144 11.45 22.20 -12.38
CA ASP A 144 10.27 22.73 -13.08
C ASP A 144 9.02 21.90 -12.82
N ILE A 145 9.12 20.58 -12.72
CA ILE A 145 7.95 19.71 -12.45
C ILE A 145 7.36 20.06 -11.09
N LEU A 146 8.17 20.08 -10.03
CA LEU A 146 7.70 20.42 -8.67
C LEU A 146 7.12 21.85 -8.61
N GLN A 147 7.67 22.79 -9.36
CA GLN A 147 7.12 24.14 -9.45
C GLN A 147 5.73 24.17 -10.10
N HIS A 148 5.51 23.42 -11.18
CA HIS A 148 4.18 23.32 -11.81
C HIS A 148 3.17 22.68 -10.87
N TYR A 149 3.56 21.60 -10.19
CA TYR A 149 2.70 20.94 -9.20
C TYR A 149 2.42 21.81 -7.97
N THR A 150 3.31 22.74 -7.63
CA THR A 150 3.05 23.71 -6.55
C THR A 150 1.84 24.58 -6.89
N SER A 151 1.66 24.91 -8.18
CA SER A 151 0.45 25.59 -8.65
C SER A 151 -0.76 24.68 -8.68
N ILE A 152 -0.63 23.45 -9.16
CA ILE A 152 -1.75 22.50 -9.33
C ILE A 152 -2.30 22.07 -7.96
N TRP A 153 -1.42 21.74 -7.02
CA TRP A 153 -1.79 21.25 -5.68
C TRP A 153 -1.86 22.34 -4.61
N LYS A 154 -1.83 23.62 -5.02
CA LYS A 154 -2.01 24.75 -4.09
C LYS A 154 -3.24 24.62 -3.16
N PRO A 155 -4.40 24.08 -3.60
CA PRO A 155 -5.55 23.86 -2.72
C PRO A 155 -5.35 22.78 -1.65
N PHE A 156 -4.47 21.81 -1.90
CA PHE A 156 -4.26 20.63 -1.04
C PHE A 156 -3.08 20.80 -0.07
N ILE A 157 -2.09 21.62 -0.44
CA ILE A 157 -0.85 21.76 0.32
C ILE A 157 -0.99 22.95 1.29
N PRO A 158 -0.91 22.71 2.62
CA PRO A 158 -0.91 23.77 3.61
C PRO A 158 0.23 24.75 3.34
N GLU A 159 -0.01 26.04 3.59
CA GLU A 159 0.98 27.09 3.30
C GLU A 159 2.34 26.83 3.97
N ALA A 160 2.31 26.40 5.24
CA ALA A 160 3.51 26.04 6.00
C ALA A 160 4.33 24.88 5.40
N GLN A 161 3.76 24.12 4.46
CA GLN A 161 4.41 23.00 3.80
C GLN A 161 4.88 23.29 2.37
N ARG A 162 4.49 24.42 1.78
CA ARG A 162 4.78 24.73 0.36
C ARG A 162 6.28 24.76 0.04
N HIS A 163 7.09 25.30 0.94
CA HIS A 163 8.55 25.31 0.73
C HIS A 163 9.16 23.90 0.76
N SER A 164 8.69 23.03 1.65
CA SER A 164 9.10 21.62 1.69
C SER A 164 8.72 20.89 0.40
N PHE A 165 7.51 21.19 -0.10
CA PHE A 165 7.02 20.64 -1.34
C PHE A 165 7.81 21.11 -2.57
N GLU A 166 8.10 22.41 -2.68
CA GLU A 166 8.95 22.93 -3.77
C GLU A 166 10.37 22.35 -3.74
N PHE A 167 10.90 22.08 -2.54
CA PHE A 167 12.23 21.53 -2.36
C PHE A 167 12.35 20.06 -2.80
N GLY A 168 11.33 19.23 -2.53
CA GLY A 168 11.44 17.78 -2.76
C GLY A 168 10.14 17.03 -3.06
N GLY A 169 9.02 17.73 -3.21
CA GLY A 169 7.73 17.12 -3.54
C GLY A 169 7.10 16.35 -2.37
N TRP A 170 7.56 16.54 -1.14
CA TRP A 170 7.02 15.90 0.06
C TRP A 170 6.42 16.95 1.02
N PHE A 171 5.36 16.55 1.72
CA PHE A 171 4.64 17.40 2.68
C PHE A 171 3.78 16.56 3.62
N TYR A 172 3.16 17.18 4.61
CA TYR A 172 2.10 16.55 5.39
C TYR A 172 0.86 17.45 5.55
N VAL A 173 -0.28 16.85 5.84
CA VAL A 173 -1.53 17.55 6.19
C VAL A 173 -2.02 17.04 7.53
N GLU A 174 -2.33 17.94 8.46
CA GLU A 174 -3.05 17.58 9.69
C GLU A 174 -4.53 17.32 9.38
N VAL A 175 -4.83 16.10 8.93
CA VAL A 175 -6.19 15.69 8.55
C VAL A 175 -7.16 15.62 9.73
N ILE A 176 -6.63 15.36 10.94
CA ILE A 176 -7.36 15.57 12.20
C ILE A 176 -6.53 16.56 13.02
N PRO A 177 -6.96 17.83 13.12
CA PRO A 177 -6.17 18.89 13.74
C PRO A 177 -5.62 18.52 15.11
N ASN A 178 -4.30 18.67 15.31
CA ASN A 178 -3.58 18.32 16.54
C ASN A 178 -3.67 16.84 16.99
N LYS A 179 -4.15 15.92 16.15
CA LYS A 179 -4.27 14.49 16.48
C LYS A 179 -3.58 13.59 15.46
N LEU A 180 -3.86 13.78 14.17
CA LEU A 180 -3.39 12.91 13.09
C LEU A 180 -2.94 13.74 11.89
N ALA A 181 -1.76 13.42 11.37
CA ALA A 181 -1.26 13.93 10.10
C ALA A 181 -1.04 12.80 9.09
N VAL A 182 -1.28 13.08 7.81
CA VAL A 182 -0.92 12.21 6.69
C VAL A 182 0.31 12.80 6.02
N PHE A 183 1.36 11.99 5.87
CA PHE A 183 2.63 12.36 5.24
C PHE A 183 2.66 11.84 3.82
N SER A 184 2.64 12.77 2.86
CA SER A 184 2.82 12.48 1.43
C SER A 184 4.32 12.36 1.13
N LEU A 185 4.78 11.12 0.96
CA LEU A 185 6.16 10.82 0.63
C LEU A 185 6.34 10.81 -0.89
N ASN A 186 7.29 11.60 -1.40
CA ASN A 186 7.76 11.47 -2.77
C ASN A 186 8.61 10.19 -2.96
N THR A 187 7.96 9.06 -3.23
CA THR A 187 8.60 7.76 -3.41
C THR A 187 9.40 7.63 -4.71
N MET A 188 9.29 8.60 -5.63
CA MET A 188 10.14 8.65 -6.83
C MET A 188 11.62 8.79 -6.48
N TYR A 189 11.95 9.32 -5.29
CA TYR A 189 13.32 9.38 -4.78
C TYR A 189 13.79 8.12 -4.06
N PHE A 190 12.94 7.11 -3.97
CA PHE A 190 13.29 5.78 -3.47
C PHE A 190 13.22 4.74 -4.58
N PHE A 191 12.51 5.04 -5.68
CA PHE A 191 12.26 4.15 -6.80
C PHE A 191 13.56 3.73 -7.49
N ASP A 192 13.83 2.43 -7.54
CA ASP A 192 15.05 1.88 -8.15
C ASP A 192 15.16 2.16 -9.65
N ARG A 193 14.04 2.47 -10.32
CA ARG A 193 13.96 2.80 -11.75
C ARG A 193 14.18 4.27 -12.06
N ASN A 194 14.27 5.13 -11.06
CA ASN A 194 14.56 6.53 -11.30
C ASN A 194 16.06 6.72 -11.55
N ALA A 195 16.47 6.69 -12.82
CA ALA A 195 17.86 6.88 -13.23
C ALA A 195 18.43 8.28 -12.90
N GLY A 196 17.60 9.22 -12.44
CA GLY A 196 18.00 10.56 -12.04
C GLY A 196 18.48 10.68 -10.58
N ILE A 197 18.37 9.60 -9.80
CA ILE A 197 18.73 9.54 -8.37
C ILE A 197 19.49 8.24 -8.07
N ASP A 198 20.18 8.21 -6.94
CA ASP A 198 20.96 7.05 -6.48
C ASP A 198 20.46 6.59 -5.10
N ASP A 199 21.37 6.17 -4.22
CA ASP A 199 21.07 5.71 -2.87
C ASP A 199 20.41 6.74 -1.93
N CYS A 200 19.91 6.26 -0.78
CA CYS A 200 19.38 7.11 0.29
C CYS A 200 20.42 7.43 1.37
N VAL A 201 21.72 7.20 1.15
CA VAL A 201 22.79 7.33 2.14
C VAL A 201 23.60 8.60 1.95
N LYS A 202 23.92 8.97 0.72
CA LYS A 202 24.73 10.14 0.37
C LYS A 202 23.95 11.43 0.63
N PRO A 203 24.51 12.43 1.36
CA PRO A 203 23.81 13.69 1.62
C PRO A 203 23.41 14.53 0.40
N SER A 204 24.03 14.29 -0.76
CA SER A 204 23.65 14.91 -2.03
C SER A 204 22.31 14.42 -2.54
N GLU A 205 21.97 13.16 -2.27
CA GLU A 205 20.82 12.48 -2.85
C GLU A 205 19.51 12.96 -2.23
N PRO A 206 18.44 13.11 -3.04
CA PRO A 206 17.15 13.55 -2.54
C PRO A 206 16.54 12.52 -1.59
N GLY A 207 16.81 11.23 -1.78
CA GLY A 207 16.37 10.17 -0.87
C GLY A 207 16.90 10.37 0.57
N TYR A 208 18.19 10.70 0.72
CA TYR A 208 18.76 11.06 2.03
C TYR A 208 18.06 12.28 2.65
N LYS A 209 17.89 13.35 1.87
CA LYS A 209 17.29 14.61 2.33
C LYS A 209 15.83 14.40 2.75
N HIS A 210 15.10 13.54 2.06
CA HIS A 210 13.74 13.14 2.39
C HIS A 210 13.68 12.46 3.77
N PHE A 211 14.56 11.50 4.06
CA PHE A 211 14.61 10.85 5.38
C PHE A 211 15.00 11.80 6.52
N GLU A 212 15.85 12.79 6.26
CA GLU A 212 16.15 13.85 7.24
C GLU A 212 14.94 14.74 7.52
N TRP A 213 14.21 15.14 6.48
CA TRP A 213 12.94 15.85 6.64
C TRP A 213 11.94 15.00 7.44
N LEU A 214 11.75 13.74 7.05
CA LEU A 214 10.80 12.82 7.68
C LEU A 214 11.13 12.62 9.17
N ARG A 215 12.42 12.47 9.51
CA ARG A 215 12.88 12.39 10.90
C ARG A 215 12.46 13.64 11.69
N VAL A 216 12.80 14.83 11.19
CA VAL A 216 12.49 16.09 11.89
C VAL A 216 10.99 16.26 12.10
N GLN A 217 10.18 15.97 11.08
CA GLN A 217 8.74 16.11 11.19
C GLN A 217 8.10 15.05 12.10
N LEU A 218 8.56 13.80 12.06
CA LEU A 218 8.05 12.75 12.96
C LEU A 218 8.48 12.98 14.42
N ASP A 219 9.67 13.52 14.66
CA ASP A 219 10.07 13.98 16.00
C ASP A 219 9.15 15.09 16.51
N PHE A 220 8.76 16.01 15.62
CA PHE A 220 7.78 17.04 15.95
C PHE A 220 6.40 16.43 16.28
N MET A 221 5.91 15.47 15.49
CA MET A 221 4.66 14.75 15.78
C MET A 221 4.71 14.05 17.14
N ARG A 222 5.82 13.36 17.43
CA ARG A 222 6.07 12.73 18.73
C ARG A 222 6.00 13.75 19.87
N SER A 223 6.67 14.89 19.73
CA SER A 223 6.71 15.93 20.76
C SER A 223 5.33 16.54 21.05
N ARG A 224 4.46 16.59 20.04
CA ARG A 224 3.06 17.05 20.15
C ARG A 224 2.09 15.95 20.57
N GLY A 225 2.54 14.71 20.72
CA GLY A 225 1.67 13.56 21.00
C GLY A 225 0.76 13.16 19.82
N MET A 226 1.05 13.66 18.62
CA MET A 226 0.31 13.37 17.40
C MET A 226 0.68 12.01 16.82
N LYS A 227 -0.14 11.55 15.87
CA LYS A 227 0.09 10.34 15.08
C LYS A 227 0.27 10.67 13.62
N ALA A 228 0.89 9.73 12.90
CA ALA A 228 1.21 9.88 11.49
C ALA A 228 0.73 8.66 10.69
N ILE A 229 0.10 8.91 9.55
CA ILE A 229 -0.01 7.95 8.45
C ILE A 229 1.08 8.30 7.45
N LEU A 230 1.82 7.31 6.97
CA LEU A 230 2.71 7.50 5.82
C LEU A 230 1.99 7.05 4.55
N MET A 231 2.08 7.84 3.48
CA MET A 231 1.59 7.44 2.18
C MET A 231 2.62 7.70 1.08
N GLY A 232 2.50 6.99 -0.02
CA GLY A 232 3.27 7.22 -1.24
C GLY A 232 2.64 6.47 -2.41
N HIS A 233 3.31 6.46 -3.55
CA HIS A 233 2.82 5.73 -4.71
C HIS A 233 3.52 4.38 -4.86
N VAL A 234 4.82 4.38 -5.21
CA VAL A 234 5.63 3.16 -5.36
C VAL A 234 5.86 2.54 -3.98
N PRO A 235 5.40 1.31 -3.72
CA PRO A 235 5.56 0.70 -2.41
C PRO A 235 6.95 0.13 -2.18
N PRO A 236 7.37 -0.06 -0.91
CA PRO A 236 8.63 -0.71 -0.54
C PRO A 236 8.59 -2.24 -0.74
N ALA A 237 8.14 -2.70 -1.91
CA ALA A 237 8.11 -4.10 -2.30
C ALA A 237 9.53 -4.65 -2.43
N ARG A 238 9.78 -5.79 -1.78
CA ARG A 238 11.10 -6.45 -1.72
C ARG A 238 10.93 -7.95 -1.59
N THR A 239 11.00 -8.64 -2.73
CA THR A 239 11.04 -10.10 -2.88
C THR A 239 12.23 -10.49 -3.77
N PRO A 240 12.60 -11.77 -3.87
CA PRO A 240 13.70 -12.19 -4.74
C PRO A 240 13.55 -11.76 -6.21
N GLY A 241 12.33 -11.76 -6.73
CA GLY A 241 11.97 -11.42 -8.11
C GLY A 241 11.24 -10.09 -8.29
N LYS A 242 11.06 -9.27 -7.25
CA LYS A 242 10.57 -7.89 -7.39
C LYS A 242 11.12 -7.00 -6.29
N GLN A 243 11.86 -5.97 -6.69
CA GLN A 243 12.34 -4.91 -5.81
C GLN A 243 11.99 -3.60 -6.48
N LEU A 244 11.29 -2.71 -5.77
CA LEU A 244 10.89 -1.41 -6.33
C LEU A 244 11.66 -0.25 -5.71
N TRP A 245 12.29 -0.43 -4.55
CA TRP A 245 13.09 0.63 -3.95
C TRP A 245 14.56 0.26 -3.99
N ASP A 246 15.42 1.27 -4.09
CA ASP A 246 16.84 1.08 -3.78
C ASP A 246 16.98 0.44 -2.38
N GLU A 247 17.92 -0.49 -2.26
CA GLU A 247 18.07 -1.27 -1.04
C GLU A 247 18.36 -0.37 0.16
N THR A 248 19.19 0.66 0.00
CA THR A 248 19.51 1.56 1.11
C THR A 248 18.31 2.40 1.54
N CYS A 249 17.42 2.74 0.61
CA CYS A 249 16.16 3.44 0.89
C CYS A 249 15.20 2.53 1.68
N TRP A 250 15.06 1.26 1.28
CA TRP A 250 14.26 0.27 2.01
C TRP A 250 14.79 0.05 3.44
N GLN A 251 16.11 -0.03 3.59
CA GLN A 251 16.79 -0.18 4.88
C GLN A 251 16.53 1.00 5.81
N LYS A 252 16.69 2.24 5.31
CA LYS A 252 16.38 3.46 6.08
C LYS A 252 14.91 3.56 6.44
N TYR A 253 14.01 3.29 5.49
CA TYR A 253 12.56 3.32 5.74
C TYR A 253 12.14 2.35 6.85
N THR A 254 12.60 1.10 6.77
CA THR A 254 12.28 0.07 7.77
C THR A 254 12.82 0.45 9.15
N LEU A 255 14.01 1.05 9.21
CA LEU A 255 14.57 1.60 10.45
C LEU A 255 13.71 2.75 10.99
N TRP A 256 13.28 3.69 10.15
CA TRP A 256 12.42 4.82 10.57
C TRP A 256 11.10 4.32 11.14
N LEU A 257 10.45 3.37 10.46
CA LEU A 257 9.22 2.75 10.98
C LEU A 257 9.44 2.07 12.33
N GLN A 258 10.58 1.41 12.54
CA GLN A 258 10.93 0.84 13.84
C GLN A 258 11.13 1.92 14.92
N GLN A 259 11.85 3.00 14.61
CA GLN A 259 12.11 4.08 15.56
C GLN A 259 10.85 4.88 15.90
N TYR A 260 9.91 5.01 14.96
CA TYR A 260 8.67 5.78 15.12
C TYR A 260 7.42 4.91 15.30
N ARG A 261 7.58 3.67 15.76
CA ARG A 261 6.47 2.72 16.05
C ARG A 261 5.45 3.20 17.09
N ASP A 262 5.75 4.27 17.82
CA ASP A 262 4.87 4.98 18.76
C ASP A 262 4.02 6.09 18.10
N VAL A 263 4.44 6.55 16.92
CA VAL A 263 3.84 7.67 16.17
C VAL A 263 3.10 7.18 14.93
N ILE A 264 3.73 6.31 14.13
CA ILE A 264 3.21 5.86 12.84
C ILE A 264 2.12 4.81 13.06
N ILE A 265 0.95 5.02 12.45
CA ILE A 265 -0.25 4.18 12.63
C ILE A 265 -0.55 3.29 11.43
N GLY A 266 0.03 3.58 10.27
CA GLY A 266 -0.15 2.81 9.04
C GLY A 266 0.68 3.40 7.89
N SER A 267 0.96 2.57 6.88
CA SER A 267 1.62 2.97 5.64
C SER A 267 0.82 2.50 4.43
N LEU A 268 0.58 3.37 3.44
CA LEU A 268 -0.45 3.18 2.42
C LEU A 268 0.08 3.57 1.04
N TYR A 269 -0.06 2.67 0.06
CA TYR A 269 0.54 2.82 -1.27
C TYR A 269 -0.35 2.24 -2.39
N GLY A 270 0.05 2.53 -3.63
CA GLY A 270 -0.61 2.12 -4.88
C GLY A 270 0.36 1.39 -5.82
N HIS A 271 0.39 1.82 -7.10
CA HIS A 271 1.31 1.43 -8.18
C HIS A 271 1.13 0.00 -8.71
N MET A 272 0.88 -0.96 -7.82
CA MET A 272 0.87 -2.39 -8.17
C MET A 272 -0.46 -2.84 -8.80
N ASN A 273 -1.49 -2.00 -8.82
CA ASN A 273 -2.86 -2.30 -9.30
C ASN A 273 -3.60 -3.49 -8.64
N ILE A 274 -2.95 -4.26 -7.75
CA ILE A 274 -3.49 -5.42 -7.04
C ILE A 274 -3.63 -5.19 -5.52
N ASP A 275 -4.66 -5.79 -4.92
CA ASP A 275 -4.89 -5.73 -3.47
C ASP A 275 -3.96 -6.68 -2.71
N HIS A 276 -3.05 -6.11 -1.91
CA HIS A 276 -2.22 -6.91 -1.02
C HIS A 276 -1.61 -6.08 0.11
N PHE A 277 -0.76 -6.70 0.91
CA PHE A 277 -0.04 -6.05 1.98
C PHE A 277 1.38 -6.60 2.10
N LEU A 278 2.28 -5.83 2.71
CA LEU A 278 3.67 -6.18 2.96
C LEU A 278 3.94 -6.23 4.46
N LEU A 279 4.85 -7.12 4.85
CA LEU A 279 5.41 -7.18 6.19
C LEU A 279 6.91 -6.94 6.12
N GLN A 280 7.36 -5.72 6.43
CA GLN A 280 8.79 -5.46 6.58
C GLN A 280 9.27 -6.06 7.91
N ASP A 281 10.43 -6.69 7.89
CA ASP A 281 10.99 -7.39 9.05
C ASP A 281 12.24 -6.66 9.55
N THR A 282 12.19 -6.11 10.76
CA THR A 282 13.31 -5.37 11.35
C THR A 282 14.58 -6.21 11.56
N LYS A 283 14.52 -7.54 11.47
CA LYS A 283 15.74 -8.39 11.48
C LYS A 283 16.52 -8.34 10.17
N GLU A 284 15.90 -7.87 9.10
CA GLU A 284 16.56 -7.69 7.80
C GLU A 284 17.22 -6.31 7.68
N ILE A 285 17.15 -5.49 8.75
CA ILE A 285 17.88 -4.23 8.82
C ILE A 285 19.39 -4.53 8.91
N ASP A 286 20.12 -4.16 7.86
CA ASP A 286 21.57 -4.10 7.87
C ASP A 286 22.04 -2.66 8.07
N LEU A 287 22.54 -2.38 9.28
CA LEU A 287 23.05 -1.06 9.60
C LEU A 287 24.28 -0.68 8.77
N ALA A 288 25.07 -1.63 8.26
CA ALA A 288 26.26 -1.33 7.45
C ALA A 288 25.88 -0.61 6.14
N LEU A 289 24.79 -1.05 5.49
CA LEU A 289 24.23 -0.41 4.30
C LEU A 289 23.75 1.02 4.60
N ILE A 290 23.21 1.25 5.81
CA ILE A 290 22.74 2.59 6.23
C ILE A 290 23.91 3.54 6.53
N TYR A 291 25.01 3.03 7.06
CA TYR A 291 26.23 3.82 7.33
C TYR A 291 27.09 4.05 6.08
N GLY A 292 26.73 3.48 4.93
CA GLY A 292 27.56 3.53 3.71
C GLY A 292 28.91 2.85 3.89
N GLU A 293 29.01 1.89 4.82
CA GLU A 293 30.19 1.05 4.93
C GLU A 293 30.23 0.14 3.70
N ASP A 294 31.37 0.13 3.00
CA ASP A 294 31.61 -0.64 1.77
C ASP A 294 31.42 -2.14 2.05
N SER A 295 30.17 -2.60 2.00
CA SER A 295 29.86 -4.01 1.90
C SER A 295 30.33 -4.41 0.50
N GLY A 296 31.47 -5.09 0.43
CA GLY A 296 32.13 -5.51 -0.82
C GLY A 296 31.31 -6.38 -1.78
N GLU A 297 30.00 -6.47 -1.60
CA GLU A 297 29.02 -6.75 -2.61
C GLU A 297 28.21 -5.47 -2.85
N THR A 298 28.66 -4.63 -3.79
CA THR A 298 27.71 -3.82 -4.56
C THR A 298 26.72 -4.82 -5.15
N LEU A 299 25.57 -5.02 -4.50
CA LEU A 299 24.42 -5.69 -5.07
C LEU A 299 23.87 -4.77 -6.17
N ARG A 300 24.67 -4.57 -7.22
CA ARG A 300 24.21 -4.20 -8.54
C ARG A 300 23.44 -5.41 -9.07
N ARG A 301 22.30 -5.71 -8.46
CA ARG A 301 21.28 -6.49 -9.15
C ARG A 301 20.86 -5.59 -10.31
N GLU A 302 20.91 -6.14 -11.51
CA GLU A 302 20.38 -5.48 -12.70
C GLU A 302 18.95 -5.03 -12.36
N ALA A 303 18.63 -3.77 -12.68
CA ALA A 303 17.27 -3.26 -12.50
C ALA A 303 16.31 -4.25 -13.18
N MET A 304 15.46 -4.91 -12.40
CA MET A 304 14.46 -5.84 -12.94
C MET A 304 13.50 -5.05 -13.82
N GLU A 305 12.86 -5.59 -14.85
CA GLU A 305 11.91 -4.81 -15.70
C GLU A 305 10.64 -4.40 -14.93
N ASP A 306 10.02 -3.25 -15.29
CA ASP A 306 8.82 -2.71 -14.60
C ASP A 306 7.56 -3.37 -15.10
N ASP A 307 7.62 -4.69 -15.15
CA ASP A 307 6.52 -5.46 -15.67
C ASP A 307 5.45 -5.58 -14.59
N LEU A 308 4.39 -4.80 -14.75
CA LEU A 308 3.14 -4.90 -13.99
C LEU A 308 2.18 -5.93 -14.61
N SER A 309 2.65 -6.76 -15.55
CA SER A 309 1.85 -7.84 -16.11
C SER A 309 1.25 -8.75 -15.04
N ILE A 310 0.22 -9.46 -15.48
CA ILE A 310 -0.46 -10.49 -14.70
C ILE A 310 0.52 -11.56 -14.21
N THR A 311 1.38 -12.10 -15.08
CA THR A 311 2.30 -13.18 -14.70
C THR A 311 3.29 -12.70 -13.65
N SER A 312 3.89 -11.54 -13.87
CA SER A 312 4.75 -10.85 -12.89
C SER A 312 4.05 -10.67 -11.54
N SER A 313 2.77 -10.28 -11.55
CA SER A 313 1.95 -10.15 -10.34
C SER A 313 1.70 -11.49 -9.65
N THR A 314 1.40 -12.57 -10.38
CA THR A 314 1.18 -13.89 -9.79
C THR A 314 2.44 -14.47 -9.14
N ASP A 315 3.61 -14.34 -9.78
CA ASP A 315 4.87 -14.84 -9.25
C ASP A 315 5.32 -14.03 -8.04
N TYR A 316 5.14 -12.71 -8.08
CA TYR A 316 5.34 -11.83 -6.94
C TYR A 316 4.50 -12.24 -5.71
N LEU A 317 3.20 -12.50 -5.88
CA LEU A 317 2.34 -12.95 -4.77
C LEU A 317 2.75 -14.33 -4.23
N LYS A 318 3.22 -15.25 -5.10
CA LYS A 318 3.77 -16.55 -4.67
C LYS A 318 5.05 -16.36 -3.84
N GLU A 319 5.94 -15.46 -4.24
CA GLU A 319 7.15 -15.14 -3.48
C GLU A 319 6.83 -14.54 -2.10
N LEU A 320 5.84 -13.63 -2.03
CA LEU A 320 5.34 -13.11 -0.75
C LEU A 320 4.81 -14.24 0.15
N ARG A 321 3.98 -15.14 -0.39
CA ARG A 321 3.47 -16.32 0.33
C ARG A 321 4.61 -17.20 0.86
N ASP A 322 5.62 -17.45 0.03
CA ASP A 322 6.81 -18.23 0.39
C ASP A 322 7.67 -17.54 1.44
N GLY A 323 7.74 -16.20 1.43
CA GLY A 323 8.30 -15.39 2.51
C GLY A 323 7.54 -15.57 3.82
N TRP A 324 6.22 -15.40 3.78
CA TRP A 324 5.35 -15.55 4.97
C TRP A 324 5.32 -16.96 5.54
N ALA A 325 5.58 -17.97 4.71
CA ALA A 325 5.75 -19.34 5.16
C ALA A 325 6.87 -19.47 6.21
N LYS A 326 7.89 -18.60 6.18
CA LYS A 326 9.04 -18.60 7.10
C LYS A 326 8.74 -17.91 8.43
N LEU A 327 7.59 -17.25 8.59
CA LEU A 327 7.21 -16.58 9.83
C LEU A 327 7.14 -17.58 11.01
N PRO A 328 7.51 -17.16 12.24
CA PRO A 328 7.32 -18.00 13.42
C PRO A 328 5.83 -18.30 13.66
N SER A 329 5.54 -19.42 14.33
CA SER A 329 4.16 -19.78 14.69
C SER A 329 3.53 -18.72 15.63
N PRO A 330 2.38 -18.11 15.26
CA PRO A 330 1.73 -17.06 16.06
C PRO A 330 1.13 -17.53 17.39
N VAL A 331 1.13 -18.83 17.70
CA VAL A 331 0.58 -19.37 18.97
C VAL A 331 1.20 -18.69 20.20
N ALA A 332 2.47 -18.26 20.10
CA ALA A 332 3.13 -17.53 21.18
C ALA A 332 2.51 -16.15 21.46
N LEU A 333 1.80 -15.56 20.49
CA LEU A 333 1.10 -14.27 20.58
C LEU A 333 -0.29 -14.39 21.22
N ASP A 334 -0.84 -15.61 21.35
CA ASP A 334 -2.20 -15.85 21.87
C ASP A 334 -2.22 -16.11 23.39
N ASN A 335 -1.08 -16.51 23.96
CA ASN A 335 -0.93 -16.76 25.39
C ASN A 335 -0.79 -15.44 26.17
N ASP A 336 -1.87 -14.67 26.28
CA ASP A 336 -1.99 -13.49 27.15
C ASP A 336 -2.89 -13.75 28.38
N VAL A 337 -3.32 -15.00 28.62
CA VAL A 337 -4.07 -15.38 29.83
C VAL A 337 -3.09 -15.79 30.93
N ASP A 338 -3.12 -15.05 32.05
CA ASP A 338 -2.37 -15.18 33.29
C ASP A 338 -0.88 -14.76 33.30
N GLU A 339 -0.63 -13.46 33.49
CA GLU A 339 0.64 -12.97 34.07
C GLU A 339 0.87 -13.47 35.52
N ASN A 340 -0.14 -14.06 36.16
CA ASN A 340 -0.08 -14.56 37.54
C ASN A 340 0.30 -16.04 37.68
N ASN A 341 0.43 -16.81 36.60
CA ASN A 341 0.79 -18.23 36.70
C ASN A 341 2.21 -18.54 36.21
N LYS A 342 2.93 -19.31 37.03
CA LYS A 342 4.37 -19.66 36.93
C LYS A 342 4.77 -20.51 35.70
N LYS A 343 4.20 -20.31 34.50
CA LYS A 343 4.74 -20.85 33.23
C LYS A 343 5.82 -19.90 32.63
N GLY A 344 6.74 -19.45 33.47
CA GLY A 344 7.54 -18.22 33.33
C GLY A 344 8.82 -18.27 32.48
N ARG A 345 8.92 -19.03 31.38
CA ARG A 345 10.12 -18.95 30.51
C ARG A 345 9.93 -19.32 29.04
N LYS A 346 9.08 -20.31 28.72
CA LYS A 346 8.82 -20.74 27.33
C LYS A 346 7.96 -19.72 26.56
N GLY A 347 6.91 -19.16 27.17
CA GLY A 347 6.04 -18.16 26.52
C GLY A 347 6.77 -16.85 26.19
N LYS A 348 7.63 -16.37 27.10
CA LYS A 348 8.45 -15.16 26.88
C LYS A 348 9.41 -15.32 25.70
N LYS A 349 10.14 -16.46 25.64
CA LYS A 349 11.02 -16.79 24.50
C LYS A 349 10.28 -16.88 23.16
N GLY A 350 9.00 -17.27 23.17
CA GLY A 350 8.17 -17.30 21.97
C GLY A 350 7.84 -15.89 21.45
N LYS A 351 7.41 -14.98 22.33
CA LYS A 351 7.08 -13.59 21.99
C LYS A 351 8.31 -12.80 21.53
N ASP A 352 9.49 -13.10 22.07
CA ASP A 352 10.76 -12.49 21.63
C ASP A 352 11.04 -12.72 20.12
N LYS A 353 10.55 -13.83 19.52
CA LYS A 353 10.69 -14.08 18.07
C LYS A 353 9.95 -13.07 17.19
N PHE A 354 8.95 -12.41 17.76
CA PHE A 354 8.12 -11.39 17.14
C PHE A 354 8.51 -9.97 17.59
N GLY A 355 9.60 -9.79 18.35
CA GLY A 355 10.00 -8.49 18.87
C GLY A 355 9.15 -7.99 20.04
N GLY A 356 8.26 -8.83 20.59
CA GLY A 356 7.36 -8.48 21.67
C GLY A 356 5.96 -9.06 21.50
N LYS A 357 5.05 -8.77 22.44
CA LYS A 357 3.69 -9.31 22.44
C LYS A 357 2.78 -8.73 21.34
N TRP A 358 3.17 -7.57 20.79
CA TRP A 358 2.44 -6.87 19.73
C TRP A 358 3.04 -7.09 18.34
N ALA A 359 3.97 -8.03 18.19
CA ALA A 359 4.70 -8.27 16.95
C ALA A 359 5.53 -7.07 16.44
N GLU A 360 6.15 -6.33 17.36
CA GLU A 360 6.93 -5.10 17.13
C GLU A 360 8.18 -5.28 16.24
N ARG A 361 8.53 -6.53 15.90
CA ARG A 361 9.54 -6.85 14.88
C ARG A 361 9.09 -6.48 13.46
N PHE A 362 7.79 -6.49 13.20
CA PHE A 362 7.24 -6.32 11.86
C PHE A 362 6.62 -4.93 11.69
N GLN A 363 6.56 -4.47 10.46
CA GLN A 363 5.81 -3.28 10.05
C GLN A 363 4.80 -3.69 8.99
N LEU A 364 3.64 -3.02 8.99
CA LEU A 364 2.58 -3.28 8.02
C LEU A 364 2.54 -2.16 7.00
N THR A 365 2.50 -2.55 5.72
CA THR A 365 2.23 -1.66 4.60
C THR A 365 1.06 -2.23 3.81
N LEU A 366 0.05 -1.41 3.52
CA LEU A 366 -1.14 -1.81 2.78
C LEU A 366 -1.09 -1.23 1.37
N ILE A 367 -1.34 -2.08 0.38
CA ILE A 367 -1.36 -1.72 -1.03
C ILE A 367 -2.80 -1.83 -1.52
N SER A 368 -3.28 -0.80 -2.19
CA SER A 368 -4.67 -0.76 -2.66
C SER A 368 -4.73 -1.05 -4.17
N PRO A 369 -5.79 -1.72 -4.64
CA PRO A 369 -6.04 -1.91 -6.08
C PRO A 369 -6.50 -0.62 -6.74
N SER A 370 -6.42 -0.56 -8.08
CA SER A 370 -6.60 0.66 -8.87
C SER A 370 -8.00 0.93 -9.41
N VAL A 371 -8.20 2.17 -9.88
CA VAL A 371 -9.37 2.51 -10.71
C VAL A 371 -9.11 2.23 -12.19
N VAL A 372 -7.85 2.11 -12.63
CA VAL A 372 -7.53 1.59 -13.97
C VAL A 372 -8.20 0.24 -14.20
N PRO A 373 -8.84 0.01 -15.36
CA PRO A 373 -9.52 -1.24 -15.64
C PRO A 373 -8.59 -2.42 -15.98
N ASN A 374 -7.33 -2.46 -15.51
CA ASN A 374 -6.51 -3.69 -15.53
C ASN A 374 -7.18 -4.82 -14.73
N TYR A 375 -7.96 -4.44 -13.70
CA TYR A 375 -8.91 -5.30 -12.99
C TYR A 375 -10.26 -4.57 -12.94
N PHE A 376 -11.16 -4.91 -12.01
CA PHE A 376 -12.32 -4.06 -11.78
C PHE A 376 -11.88 -2.78 -11.05
N PRO A 377 -12.32 -1.59 -11.51
CA PRO A 377 -12.05 -0.33 -10.83
C PRO A 377 -12.48 -0.41 -9.37
N SER A 378 -11.60 -0.01 -8.47
CA SER A 378 -11.76 -0.28 -7.03
C SER A 378 -11.55 0.94 -6.16
N LEU A 379 -12.16 0.92 -4.98
CA LEU A 379 -12.00 1.92 -3.94
C LEU A 379 -12.09 1.28 -2.55
N ARG A 380 -11.58 1.92 -1.50
CA ARG A 380 -11.50 1.31 -0.16
C ARG A 380 -11.86 2.30 0.95
N VAL A 381 -12.51 1.88 2.02
CA VAL A 381 -12.82 2.77 3.17
C VAL A 381 -12.14 2.21 4.37
N PHE A 382 -11.44 3.01 5.15
CA PHE A 382 -10.97 2.53 6.44
C PHE A 382 -11.85 3.07 7.56
N GLU A 383 -12.04 2.27 8.58
CA GLU A 383 -12.55 2.77 9.85
C GLU A 383 -11.46 2.68 10.89
N TYR A 384 -11.53 3.59 11.86
CA TYR A 384 -10.51 3.75 12.87
C TYR A 384 -11.15 4.07 14.21
N ASN A 385 -10.41 3.79 15.27
CA ASN A 385 -10.90 3.97 16.61
C ASN A 385 -10.88 5.45 17.00
N ILE A 386 -12.05 6.04 17.20
CA ILE A 386 -12.20 7.44 17.64
C ILE A 386 -12.35 7.59 19.16
N THR A 387 -12.20 6.51 19.94
CA THR A 387 -12.42 6.54 21.39
C THR A 387 -11.55 7.60 22.05
N GLY A 388 -12.18 8.58 22.70
CA GLY A 388 -11.52 9.70 23.39
C GLY A 388 -11.11 10.87 22.49
N ILE A 389 -11.51 10.88 21.22
CA ILE A 389 -11.31 12.00 20.29
C ILE A 389 -12.60 12.41 19.54
N GLU A 390 -13.77 11.95 20.00
CA GLU A 390 -15.08 12.14 19.36
C GLU A 390 -15.49 13.62 19.25
N ASP A 391 -15.09 14.44 20.22
CA ASP A 391 -15.38 15.89 20.26
C ASP A 391 -14.28 16.73 19.59
N THR A 392 -13.35 16.10 18.86
CA THR A 392 -12.30 16.83 18.13
C THR A 392 -12.92 17.58 16.95
N ARG A 393 -12.52 18.83 16.75
CA ARG A 393 -12.95 19.63 15.60
C ARG A 393 -12.59 18.94 14.29
N THR A 394 -13.50 19.01 13.34
CA THR A 394 -13.24 18.59 11.97
C THR A 394 -12.17 19.49 11.32
N TRP A 395 -11.55 18.98 10.26
CA TRP A 395 -10.60 19.77 9.48
C TRP A 395 -11.24 21.06 8.94
N ALA A 396 -12.43 20.98 8.35
CA ALA A 396 -13.15 22.13 7.80
C ALA A 396 -13.42 23.22 8.85
N GLU A 397 -13.84 22.84 10.05
CA GLU A 397 -14.05 23.80 11.15
C GLU A 397 -12.75 24.49 11.58
N ALA A 398 -11.65 23.73 11.69
CA ALA A 398 -10.35 24.30 12.05
C ALA A 398 -9.83 25.28 10.99
N THR A 399 -9.95 24.91 9.71
CA THR A 399 -9.54 25.76 8.57
C THR A 399 -10.36 27.04 8.51
N ARG A 400 -11.68 26.97 8.69
CA ARG A 400 -12.54 28.16 8.71
C ARG A 400 -12.20 29.12 9.87
N ILE A 401 -11.93 28.58 11.05
CA ILE A 401 -11.51 29.40 12.21
C ILE A 401 -10.17 30.08 11.95
N ALA A 402 -9.21 29.38 11.36
CA ALA A 402 -7.90 29.95 11.02
C ALA A 402 -8.05 31.11 10.03
N GLN A 403 -8.84 30.94 8.97
CA GLN A 403 -9.12 31.99 7.98
C GLN A 403 -9.81 33.22 8.60
N LEU A 404 -10.77 33.01 9.52
CA LEU A 404 -11.41 34.12 10.25
C LEU A 404 -10.44 34.83 11.20
N GLY A 405 -9.55 34.08 11.86
CA GLY A 405 -8.50 34.61 12.73
C GLY A 405 -7.49 35.48 12.00
N GLU A 406 -7.10 35.09 10.79
CA GLU A 406 -6.22 35.88 9.90
C GLU A 406 -6.91 37.13 9.35
N SER A 407 -8.23 37.09 9.12
CA SER A 407 -9.01 38.26 8.69
C SER A 407 -9.10 39.35 9.78
N HIS A 408 -9.03 38.97 11.05
CA HIS A 408 -9.08 39.89 12.19
C HIS A 408 -7.71 40.48 12.61
N THR A 409 -6.59 39.95 12.14
CA THR A 409 -5.24 40.43 12.47
C THR A 409 -4.65 41.44 11.47
N ILE A 410 -5.42 41.94 10.50
CA ILE A 410 -4.97 42.97 9.53
C ILE A 410 -4.78 44.37 10.17
N HIS A 411 -5.07 44.55 11.47
CA HIS A 411 -4.72 45.76 12.22
C HIS A 411 -4.02 45.43 13.55
N GLY A 412 -2.70 45.23 13.49
CA GLY A 412 -1.82 45.40 14.65
C GLY A 412 -0.69 44.39 14.78
N GLU A 413 0.53 44.90 14.56
CA GLU A 413 1.84 44.39 15.02
C GLU A 413 2.43 43.15 14.33
N GLU A 414 3.53 43.39 13.61
CA GLU A 414 4.45 42.38 13.07
C GLU A 414 5.03 41.50 14.20
N PRO A 415 4.96 40.16 14.10
CA PRO A 415 5.78 39.29 14.92
C PRO A 415 7.21 39.25 14.33
N GLN A 416 8.19 39.62 15.16
CA GLN A 416 9.61 39.49 14.83
C GLN A 416 9.97 38.02 14.55
N ILE A 417 10.14 37.69 13.27
CA ILE A 417 10.72 36.43 12.81
C ILE A 417 12.19 36.45 13.23
N GLY A 418 12.56 35.59 14.17
CA GLY A 418 13.95 35.36 14.53
C GLY A 418 14.74 34.84 13.32
N GLU A 419 15.70 35.63 12.85
CA GLU A 419 16.64 35.27 11.79
C GLU A 419 17.32 33.93 12.11
N LEU A 420 16.95 32.87 11.37
CA LEU A 420 17.78 31.68 11.22
C LEU A 420 19.02 32.09 10.45
N ARG A 421 20.08 32.46 11.19
CA ARG A 421 21.41 32.70 10.63
C ARG A 421 21.82 31.52 9.75
N ARG A 422 22.06 31.78 8.47
CA ARG A 422 22.80 30.89 7.56
C ARG A 422 24.07 30.44 8.30
N ARG A 423 24.16 29.15 8.61
CA ARG A 423 25.45 28.54 8.91
C ARG A 423 26.08 28.26 7.56
N ASP A 424 27.10 29.04 7.23
CA ASP A 424 27.97 28.79 6.10
C ASP A 424 28.51 27.35 6.18
N VAL A 425 28.36 26.62 5.08
CA VAL A 425 28.96 25.30 4.89
C VAL A 425 30.47 25.53 4.75
N PRO A 426 31.34 24.97 5.63
CA PRO A 426 32.78 25.11 5.44
C PRO A 426 33.19 24.22 4.26
N GLU A 427 33.61 24.86 3.18
CA GLU A 427 34.43 24.25 2.13
C GLU A 427 35.77 23.87 2.76
N PHE A 428 36.14 22.58 2.75
CA PHE A 428 37.43 22.14 3.28
C PHE A 428 38.17 21.21 2.30
N ASP A 429 39.30 21.73 1.83
CA ASP A 429 40.27 21.12 0.95
C ASP A 429 40.84 19.79 1.47
N ALA A 430 41.05 18.89 0.52
CA ALA A 430 41.63 17.57 0.74
C ALA A 430 43.15 17.64 1.01
N GLU A 431 43.57 17.57 2.28
CA GLU A 431 44.97 17.28 2.62
C GLU A 431 45.20 15.79 2.93
N LYS A 432 46.01 15.16 2.06
CA LYS A 432 46.61 13.82 2.27
C LYS A 432 47.54 13.82 3.47
N LYS A 433 47.37 12.90 4.45
CA LYS A 433 48.48 12.42 5.28
C LYS A 433 48.31 11.00 5.89
N LYS A 434 49.22 10.13 5.42
CA LYS A 434 49.88 8.93 5.97
C LYS A 434 49.33 8.19 7.20
N LYS A 435 49.15 6.88 7.00
CA LYS A 435 49.01 5.77 7.97
C LYS A 435 50.08 5.78 9.08
N LYS A 436 49.65 5.55 10.33
CA LYS A 436 50.33 4.74 11.35
C LYS A 436 49.30 4.15 12.31
N GLY A 437 49.33 2.83 12.50
CA GLY A 437 48.34 2.07 13.27
C GLY A 437 48.62 1.99 14.76
N LYS A 438 47.57 1.62 15.51
CA LYS A 438 47.56 0.64 16.62
C LYS A 438 46.12 0.46 17.11
N GLY A 439 45.70 -0.80 17.29
CA GLY A 439 44.32 -1.20 17.51
C GLY A 439 43.71 -0.80 18.86
N ARG A 440 42.38 -0.69 18.88
CA ARG A 440 41.52 -0.81 20.07
C ARG A 440 40.03 -0.87 19.66
N LYS A 441 39.34 -1.90 20.18
CA LYS A 441 37.89 -2.12 20.36
C LYS A 441 36.92 -1.30 19.50
N GLY A 442 36.13 -2.00 18.68
CA GLY A 442 35.11 -1.48 17.77
C GLY A 442 34.21 -0.42 18.41
N LYS A 443 34.43 0.83 18.01
CA LYS A 443 33.39 1.86 18.01
C LYS A 443 32.72 1.78 16.65
N LYS A 444 31.39 1.71 16.63
CA LYS A 444 30.59 1.90 15.41
C LYS A 444 31.10 3.15 14.68
N PRO A 445 31.37 3.10 13.37
CA PRO A 445 31.69 4.30 12.60
C PRO A 445 30.57 5.31 12.82
N LYS A 446 30.91 6.45 13.44
CA LYS A 446 30.00 7.58 13.49
C LYS A 446 30.25 8.34 12.20
N ASP A 447 29.50 8.01 11.14
CA ASP A 447 29.32 8.98 10.07
C ASP A 447 28.69 10.23 10.69
N PRO A 448 29.39 11.39 10.71
CA PRO A 448 28.84 12.61 11.28
C PRO A 448 27.58 13.11 10.57
N ASN A 449 27.27 12.60 9.38
CA ASN A 449 26.10 13.00 8.62
C ASN A 449 24.87 12.12 8.88
N LEU A 450 25.01 10.91 9.44
CA LEU A 450 23.85 10.04 9.65
C LEU A 450 23.17 10.30 11.01
N HIS A 451 21.96 10.87 10.98
CA HIS A 451 21.14 11.10 12.17
C HIS A 451 20.06 10.01 12.30
N ILE A 452 20.36 8.94 13.03
CA ILE A 452 19.35 7.92 13.32
C ILE A 452 18.35 8.46 14.35
N PRO A 453 17.03 8.39 14.08
CA PRO A 453 16.01 8.79 15.04
C PRO A 453 16.12 8.05 16.37
N GLU A 454 15.77 8.72 17.47
CA GLU A 454 15.70 8.05 18.76
C GLU A 454 14.50 7.09 18.83
N ALA A 455 14.76 5.89 19.35
CA ALA A 455 13.72 4.92 19.66
C ALA A 455 12.77 5.47 20.74
N PRO A 456 11.53 4.96 20.83
CA PRO A 456 10.66 5.28 21.95
C PRO A 456 11.34 4.86 23.26
N ALA A 457 11.17 5.65 24.32
CA ALA A 457 11.79 5.38 25.61
C ALA A 457 11.51 3.93 26.05
N LYS A 458 12.51 3.26 26.63
CA LYS A 458 12.41 1.85 27.00
C LYS A 458 11.22 1.63 27.96
N GLY A 459 10.33 0.72 27.60
CA GLY A 459 9.10 0.42 28.35
C GLY A 459 7.86 1.15 27.86
N THR A 460 8.01 2.12 26.95
CA THR A 460 6.86 2.75 26.27
C THR A 460 6.14 1.70 25.43
N PRO A 461 4.81 1.57 25.57
CA PRO A 461 4.02 0.68 24.71
C PRO A 461 4.05 1.18 23.26
N PRO A 462 3.88 0.31 22.27
CA PRO A 462 3.86 0.73 20.88
C PRO A 462 2.57 1.50 20.55
N GLY A 463 2.59 2.17 19.39
CA GLY A 463 1.52 3.02 18.91
C GLY A 463 0.32 2.27 18.33
N PRO A 464 -0.66 3.02 17.78
CA PRO A 464 -1.94 2.48 17.30
C PRO A 464 -1.85 1.38 16.24
N ALA A 465 -0.78 1.32 15.43
CA ALA A 465 -0.56 0.23 14.48
C ALA A 465 -0.37 -1.14 15.14
N TYR A 466 0.09 -1.18 16.38
CA TYR A 466 0.50 -2.41 17.07
C TYR A 466 -0.45 -2.79 18.20
N ARG A 467 -1.00 -1.79 18.88
CA ARG A 467 -1.88 -1.96 20.03
C ARG A 467 -3.14 -1.12 19.83
N ALA A 468 -4.29 -1.78 19.90
CA ALA A 468 -5.60 -1.14 19.87
C ALA A 468 -5.70 0.02 20.88
N GLN A 469 -5.93 1.22 20.36
CA GLN A 469 -6.17 2.47 21.08
C GLN A 469 -6.77 3.49 20.10
N ALA A 470 -6.97 4.75 20.53
CA ALA A 470 -7.38 5.81 19.62
C ALA A 470 -6.46 5.86 18.37
N LEU A 471 -7.07 6.07 17.20
CA LEU A 471 -6.45 6.06 15.88
C LEU A 471 -5.98 4.69 15.37
N THR A 472 -6.25 3.59 16.06
CA THR A 472 -6.02 2.25 15.48
C THR A 472 -6.99 2.03 14.34
N LEU A 473 -6.49 1.61 13.18
CA LEU A 473 -7.32 1.16 12.06
C LEU A 473 -8.04 -0.14 12.46
N LEU A 474 -9.37 -0.14 12.38
CA LEU A 474 -10.25 -1.24 12.80
C LEU A 474 -10.54 -2.19 11.66
N GLY A 475 -10.69 -1.69 10.45
CA GLY A 475 -11.02 -2.50 9.29
C GLY A 475 -11.16 -1.63 8.07
N TYR A 476 -11.41 -2.28 6.94
CA TYR A 476 -11.82 -1.59 5.73
C TYR A 476 -12.90 -2.34 4.95
N THR A 477 -13.65 -1.59 4.14
CA THR A 477 -14.55 -2.13 3.12
C THR A 477 -13.98 -1.79 1.75
N GLN A 478 -13.80 -2.79 0.90
CA GLN A 478 -13.40 -2.62 -0.49
C GLN A 478 -14.63 -2.65 -1.38
N TYR A 479 -14.72 -1.69 -2.29
CA TYR A 479 -15.74 -1.63 -3.31
C TYR A 479 -15.10 -1.80 -4.69
N PHE A 480 -15.90 -2.28 -5.63
CA PHE A 480 -15.51 -2.43 -7.03
C PHE A 480 -16.66 -2.04 -7.96
N ALA A 481 -16.34 -1.60 -9.17
CA ALA A 481 -17.29 -1.37 -10.23
C ALA A 481 -17.22 -2.56 -11.21
N ASN A 482 -18.28 -3.37 -11.26
CA ASN A 482 -18.37 -4.52 -12.15
C ASN A 482 -18.58 -4.07 -13.59
N LEU A 483 -17.49 -3.73 -14.29
CA LEU A 483 -17.56 -3.20 -15.66
C LEU A 483 -18.19 -4.19 -16.66
N THR A 484 -18.07 -5.50 -16.44
CA THR A 484 -18.75 -6.50 -17.26
C THR A 484 -20.27 -6.31 -17.23
N TYR A 485 -20.82 -6.01 -16.06
CA TYR A 485 -22.24 -5.68 -15.90
C TYR A 485 -22.56 -4.26 -16.35
N ILE A 486 -21.77 -3.27 -15.94
CA ILE A 486 -22.05 -1.85 -16.17
C ILE A 486 -21.96 -1.49 -17.65
N ASN A 487 -20.94 -1.98 -18.37
CA ASN A 487 -20.80 -1.69 -19.80
C ASN A 487 -21.92 -2.32 -20.64
N ASN A 488 -22.49 -3.46 -20.20
CA ASN A 488 -23.63 -4.14 -20.84
C ASN A 488 -23.43 -4.47 -22.34
N ASP A 489 -22.18 -4.51 -22.81
CA ASP A 489 -21.88 -4.60 -24.24
C ASP A 489 -21.34 -5.99 -24.64
N LEU A 490 -21.00 -6.87 -23.70
CA LEU A 490 -20.27 -8.11 -23.98
C LEU A 490 -20.79 -9.31 -23.17
N LEU A 491 -20.69 -10.51 -23.75
CA LEU A 491 -20.87 -11.77 -23.01
C LEU A 491 -19.53 -12.21 -22.37
N PRO A 492 -19.54 -12.88 -21.20
CA PRO A 492 -18.33 -13.35 -20.51
C PRO A 492 -17.41 -14.15 -21.45
N GLY A 493 -16.09 -13.99 -21.30
CA GLY A 493 -15.06 -14.72 -22.06
C GLY A 493 -14.01 -15.30 -21.15
N ASP A 494 -13.34 -16.34 -21.64
CA ASP A 494 -12.50 -17.22 -20.83
C ASP A 494 -10.98 -17.07 -21.09
N ASP A 495 -10.51 -16.12 -21.92
CA ASP A 495 -9.09 -16.06 -22.30
C ASP A 495 -8.38 -14.77 -21.86
N VAL A 496 -7.33 -14.92 -21.04
CA VAL A 496 -6.36 -13.88 -20.66
C VAL A 496 -5.00 -14.20 -21.28
N SER A 497 -4.28 -13.18 -21.76
CA SER A 497 -2.89 -13.34 -22.25
C SER A 497 -1.90 -13.29 -21.08
N SER A 498 -0.86 -14.13 -21.10
CA SER A 498 0.06 -14.31 -19.96
C SER A 498 1.31 -13.42 -19.99
N ASP A 499 1.74 -12.89 -21.13
CA ASP A 499 3.02 -12.16 -21.23
C ASP A 499 2.88 -10.89 -22.07
N GLY A 500 3.51 -9.79 -21.63
CA GLY A 500 3.47 -8.48 -22.30
C GLY A 500 2.12 -7.77 -22.19
N TRP A 501 1.75 -6.97 -23.19
CA TRP A 501 0.46 -6.31 -23.24
C TRP A 501 -0.70 -7.32 -23.14
N ASN A 502 -1.60 -7.05 -22.19
CA ASN A 502 -2.79 -7.82 -21.97
C ASN A 502 -4.01 -7.15 -22.65
N PRO A 503 -4.56 -7.75 -23.73
CA PRO A 503 -5.73 -7.23 -24.42
C PRO A 503 -7.07 -7.56 -23.73
N GLY A 504 -7.02 -8.26 -22.60
CA GLY A 504 -8.14 -8.62 -21.74
C GLY A 504 -9.08 -9.73 -22.23
N LYS A 505 -9.97 -10.17 -21.32
CA LYS A 505 -10.89 -11.32 -21.47
C LYS A 505 -11.86 -11.22 -22.64
N HIS A 506 -12.00 -10.02 -23.19
CA HIS A 506 -12.91 -9.72 -24.27
C HIS A 506 -12.22 -9.48 -25.62
N LYS A 507 -10.90 -9.71 -25.73
CA LYS A 507 -10.12 -9.55 -26.97
C LYS A 507 -10.84 -10.14 -28.18
N GLY A 508 -10.94 -9.36 -29.25
CA GLY A 508 -11.48 -9.79 -30.54
C GLY A 508 -13.01 -9.99 -30.56
N LYS A 509 -13.71 -9.73 -29.45
CA LYS A 509 -15.17 -9.70 -29.42
C LYS A 509 -15.69 -8.37 -29.97
N ALA A 510 -16.84 -8.45 -30.64
CA ALA A 510 -17.59 -7.28 -31.04
C ALA A 510 -18.62 -6.91 -29.96
N PRO A 511 -18.85 -5.61 -29.70
CA PRO A 511 -19.95 -5.17 -28.86
C PRO A 511 -21.30 -5.69 -29.35
N LYS A 512 -22.19 -6.00 -28.42
CA LYS A 512 -23.57 -6.44 -28.69
C LYS A 512 -24.41 -5.34 -29.34
N HIS A 513 -24.10 -4.08 -29.06
CA HIS A 513 -24.85 -2.91 -29.49
C HIS A 513 -23.99 -1.99 -30.36
N ASP A 514 -24.51 -1.52 -31.50
CA ASP A 514 -23.79 -0.58 -32.38
C ASP A 514 -23.48 0.77 -31.72
N LYS A 515 -24.27 1.14 -30.71
CA LYS A 515 -24.04 2.29 -29.82
C LYS A 515 -24.02 1.77 -28.40
N SER A 516 -23.07 2.21 -27.59
CA SER A 516 -22.98 1.74 -26.21
C SER A 516 -24.25 2.06 -25.42
N GLN A 517 -24.71 1.09 -24.63
CA GLN A 517 -25.90 1.18 -23.79
C GLN A 517 -25.57 0.73 -22.36
N PRO A 518 -24.69 1.48 -21.65
CA PRO A 518 -24.27 1.06 -20.32
C PRO A 518 -25.43 1.16 -19.33
N ASN A 519 -25.41 0.29 -18.33
CA ASN A 519 -26.24 0.41 -17.13
C ASN A 519 -25.80 1.61 -16.29
N GLU A 520 -26.59 1.93 -15.26
CA GLU A 520 -26.22 2.95 -14.27
C GLU A 520 -24.90 2.56 -13.58
N PHE A 521 -23.99 3.54 -13.46
CA PHE A 521 -22.70 3.31 -12.83
C PHE A 521 -22.88 3.27 -11.31
N GLN A 522 -22.39 2.21 -10.68
CA GLN A 522 -22.43 2.05 -9.24
C GLN A 522 -21.23 1.22 -8.76
N PHE A 523 -20.70 1.59 -7.59
CA PHE A 523 -19.79 0.73 -6.84
C PHE A 523 -20.58 -0.23 -5.95
N GLU A 524 -20.16 -1.49 -5.94
CA GLU A 524 -20.68 -2.54 -5.07
C GLU A 524 -19.60 -2.95 -4.06
N VAL A 525 -20.01 -3.44 -2.89
CA VAL A 525 -19.04 -3.98 -1.91
C VAL A 525 -18.46 -5.28 -2.45
N GLU A 526 -17.13 -5.32 -2.63
CA GLU A 526 -16.42 -6.56 -2.95
C GLU A 526 -16.27 -7.42 -1.69
N TYR A 527 -15.66 -6.85 -0.65
CA TYR A 527 -15.55 -7.48 0.66
C TYR A 527 -15.31 -6.45 1.76
N SER A 528 -15.55 -6.85 3.01
CA SER A 528 -15.25 -6.08 4.20
C SER A 528 -14.43 -6.92 5.17
N THR A 529 -13.40 -6.34 5.78
CA THR A 529 -12.59 -7.05 6.77
C THR A 529 -13.33 -7.29 8.08
N PHE A 530 -14.40 -6.54 8.36
CA PHE A 530 -15.15 -6.60 9.62
C PHE A 530 -15.91 -7.92 9.82
N ASP A 531 -16.41 -8.50 8.72
CA ASP A 531 -17.26 -9.68 8.70
C ASP A 531 -16.65 -10.83 7.89
N ASP A 532 -15.38 -10.69 7.45
CA ASP A 532 -14.68 -11.72 6.70
C ASP A 532 -14.39 -12.97 7.56
N LYS A 533 -15.19 -14.02 7.32
CA LYS A 533 -15.10 -15.31 8.04
C LYS A 533 -13.80 -16.09 7.76
N ILE A 534 -13.01 -15.71 6.76
CA ILE A 534 -11.77 -16.39 6.34
C ILE A 534 -10.54 -15.64 6.87
N TYR A 535 -10.49 -14.32 6.69
CA TYR A 535 -9.45 -13.45 7.25
C TYR A 535 -9.55 -13.35 8.76
N ARG A 536 -10.77 -13.18 9.32
CA ARG A 536 -10.99 -13.08 10.77
C ARG A 536 -10.04 -12.06 11.40
N LEU A 537 -10.01 -10.84 10.86
CA LEU A 537 -9.24 -9.74 11.40
C LEU A 537 -10.12 -9.00 12.39
N ASP A 538 -9.76 -9.03 13.68
CA ASP A 538 -10.50 -8.29 14.72
C ASP A 538 -10.24 -6.78 14.61
N ASP A 539 -9.03 -6.43 14.16
CA ASP A 539 -8.58 -5.09 13.82
C ASP A 539 -7.44 -5.18 12.80
N LEU A 540 -6.95 -4.04 12.28
CA LEU A 540 -5.83 -3.99 11.34
C LEU A 540 -4.46 -3.87 12.02
N THR A 541 -4.32 -4.29 13.29
CA THR A 541 -3.01 -4.24 13.95
C THR A 541 -2.00 -5.19 13.29
N VAL A 542 -0.71 -4.83 13.38
CA VAL A 542 0.41 -5.63 12.86
C VAL A 542 0.33 -7.08 13.34
N LYS A 543 -0.04 -7.31 14.61
CA LYS A 543 -0.21 -8.66 15.19
C LYS A 543 -1.21 -9.49 14.39
N ASN A 544 -2.34 -8.91 13.99
CA ASN A 544 -3.40 -9.59 13.25
C ASN A 544 -2.99 -9.87 11.80
N TYR A 545 -2.29 -8.95 11.15
CA TYR A 545 -1.72 -9.20 9.82
C TYR A 545 -0.61 -10.24 9.83
N VAL A 546 0.26 -10.27 10.85
CA VAL A 546 1.27 -11.34 11.00
C VAL A 546 0.61 -12.71 11.16
N ARG A 547 -0.52 -12.80 11.88
CA ARG A 547 -1.32 -14.04 11.97
C ARG A 547 -1.89 -14.42 10.61
N LEU A 548 -2.50 -13.47 9.89
CA LEU A 548 -3.06 -13.69 8.56
C LEU A 548 -1.99 -14.16 7.56
N ALA A 549 -0.87 -13.44 7.46
CA ALA A 549 0.28 -13.78 6.62
C ALA A 549 0.80 -15.18 6.91
N HIS A 550 0.99 -15.53 8.20
CA HIS A 550 1.42 -16.88 8.56
C HIS A 550 0.42 -17.95 8.09
N ARG A 551 -0.90 -17.72 8.18
CA ARG A 551 -1.93 -18.66 7.69
C ARG A 551 -1.89 -18.79 6.17
N ILE A 552 -1.71 -17.70 5.44
CA ILE A 552 -1.52 -17.70 3.98
C ILE A 552 -0.26 -18.50 3.62
N GLY A 553 0.87 -18.22 4.26
CA GLY A 553 2.14 -18.91 4.03
C GLY A 553 2.12 -20.41 4.32
N GLN A 554 1.18 -20.92 5.13
CA GLN A 554 1.03 -22.37 5.33
C GLN A 554 0.60 -23.12 4.07
N ALA A 555 0.06 -22.44 3.04
CA ALA A 555 -0.21 -23.07 1.75
C ALA A 555 1.10 -23.49 1.03
N SER A 556 2.16 -22.67 1.13
CA SER A 556 3.46 -22.93 0.49
C SER A 556 4.21 -24.13 1.08
N LYS A 557 4.41 -24.16 2.42
CA LYS A 557 5.07 -25.27 3.13
C LYS A 557 4.48 -26.64 2.80
N LYS A 558 3.19 -26.65 2.49
CA LYS A 558 2.42 -27.86 2.26
C LYS A 558 2.31 -28.24 0.79
N ALA A 559 2.45 -27.29 -0.13
CA ALA A 559 2.65 -27.58 -1.55
C ALA A 559 3.98 -28.34 -1.76
N LYS A 560 5.07 -27.87 -1.13
CA LYS A 560 6.39 -28.55 -1.16
C LYS A 560 6.33 -29.97 -0.57
N SER A 561 5.57 -30.17 0.51
CA SER A 561 5.39 -31.52 1.09
C SER A 561 4.56 -32.50 0.24
N VAL A 562 3.76 -32.00 -0.72
CA VAL A 562 2.98 -32.84 -1.64
C VAL A 562 3.84 -33.19 -2.85
N SER A 563 4.63 -32.25 -3.38
CA SER A 563 5.60 -32.53 -4.45
C SER A 563 6.69 -33.51 -4.02
N ASP A 564 7.16 -33.41 -2.77
CA ASP A 564 8.17 -34.35 -2.24
C ASP A 564 7.56 -35.74 -1.97
N SER A 565 6.25 -35.83 -1.68
CA SER A 565 5.58 -37.13 -1.46
C SER A 565 5.22 -37.89 -2.74
N GLU A 566 5.31 -37.26 -3.91
CA GLU A 566 5.19 -37.95 -5.21
C GLU A 566 6.54 -38.46 -5.73
N PHE A 567 7.67 -38.11 -5.07
CA PHE A 567 9.01 -38.55 -5.46
C PHE A 567 9.62 -39.61 -4.52
N ASP A 568 8.98 -39.90 -3.39
CA ASP A 568 9.52 -40.80 -2.35
C ASP A 568 8.57 -41.97 -2.02
N GLU A 569 8.17 -42.73 -3.05
CA GLU A 569 7.89 -44.16 -2.89
C GLU A 569 9.18 -44.93 -3.19
N LEU A 570 10.21 -44.84 -2.34
CA LEU A 570 11.29 -45.82 -2.13
C LEU A 570 12.40 -45.28 -1.20
N ALA A 571 12.09 -44.98 0.06
CA ALA A 571 13.10 -45.00 1.13
C ALA A 571 12.46 -45.18 2.51
N THR A 572 13.15 -45.94 3.33
CA THR A 572 12.74 -46.63 4.54
C THR A 572 12.51 -45.74 5.77
N ASP A 573 11.69 -46.28 6.67
CA ASP A 573 11.48 -45.86 8.07
C ASP A 573 12.79 -45.55 8.82
N GLU A 574 12.78 -44.48 9.62
CA GLU A 574 13.34 -44.40 11.00
C GLU A 574 12.99 -43.02 11.61
N ASP A 575 12.19 -43.05 12.70
CA ASP A 575 12.23 -42.29 13.97
C ASP A 575 12.64 -40.79 13.98
N GLU A 576 12.22 -39.88 14.87
CA GLU A 576 11.42 -39.79 16.09
C GLU A 576 11.26 -38.26 16.31
N ASP A 577 10.07 -37.76 16.66
CA ASP A 577 9.87 -36.82 17.78
C ASP A 577 8.50 -36.16 17.77
N GLY A 578 7.90 -36.15 18.97
CA GLY A 578 6.52 -35.78 19.22
C GLY A 578 6.27 -34.28 19.27
N ASP A 579 5.28 -33.85 18.52
CA ASP A 579 4.56 -32.59 18.77
C ASP A 579 3.08 -32.91 19.02
N GLU A 580 2.68 -32.94 20.29
CA GLU A 580 1.29 -32.80 20.71
C GLU A 580 0.81 -31.39 20.36
N ILE A 581 0.05 -31.27 19.27
CA ILE A 581 -0.68 -30.05 18.92
C ILE A 581 -2.11 -30.21 19.42
N GLU A 582 -2.38 -29.63 20.59
CA GLU A 582 -3.71 -29.55 21.19
C GLU A 582 -4.73 -28.86 20.27
N SER A 583 -5.94 -29.39 20.32
CA SER A 583 -7.12 -28.99 19.57
C SER A 583 -7.62 -27.62 20.04
N TYR A 584 -7.81 -26.69 19.09
CA TYR A 584 -8.63 -25.51 19.35
C TYR A 584 -10.08 -25.96 19.54
N GLY A 585 -10.71 -25.51 20.63
CA GLY A 585 -12.11 -25.76 20.94
C GLY A 585 -13.02 -25.29 19.80
N GLU A 586 -13.84 -26.22 19.32
CA GLU A 586 -15.03 -26.00 18.53
C GLU A 586 -16.19 -25.80 19.52
N ASP A 587 -17.03 -24.79 19.30
CA ASP A 587 -18.45 -24.85 19.63
C ASP A 587 -19.22 -24.26 18.43
N GLU A 588 -20.27 -25.00 18.05
CA GLU A 588 -21.17 -24.90 16.88
C GLU A 588 -22.12 -23.68 17.00
N GLU A 589 -22.84 -23.16 15.99
CA GLU A 589 -23.79 -23.81 15.07
C GLU A 589 -23.90 -23.04 13.73
N ASP A 590 -23.87 -23.79 12.63
CA ASP A 590 -24.27 -23.34 11.29
C ASP A 590 -25.78 -23.50 11.13
N THR A 591 -26.53 -22.42 11.32
CA THR A 591 -27.81 -22.21 10.63
C THR A 591 -27.97 -20.73 10.36
N ASP A 592 -27.71 -20.30 9.12
CA ASP A 592 -28.72 -19.59 8.36
C ASP A 592 -28.32 -19.48 6.88
N LYS A 593 -29.32 -19.71 6.04
CA LYS A 593 -29.25 -19.71 4.59
C LYS A 593 -29.15 -18.28 4.10
N ASP A 594 -28.01 -17.90 3.55
CA ASP A 594 -28.00 -16.89 2.49
C ASP A 594 -27.03 -17.26 1.38
N SER A 595 -27.54 -17.13 0.17
CA SER A 595 -26.98 -17.57 -1.09
C SER A 595 -25.74 -16.76 -1.48
N SER A 596 -24.55 -17.36 -1.40
CA SER A 596 -23.37 -16.94 -2.17
C SER A 596 -22.39 -18.11 -2.25
N TRP A 597 -21.63 -18.20 -3.34
CA TRP A 597 -20.32 -18.87 -3.62
C TRP A 597 -19.90 -20.21 -2.94
N TRP A 598 -20.40 -20.51 -1.74
CA TRP A 598 -20.00 -21.49 -0.74
C TRP A 598 -20.59 -22.90 -0.90
N ASP A 599 -21.81 -23.04 -1.45
CA ASP A 599 -22.48 -24.35 -1.53
C ASP A 599 -21.73 -25.38 -2.39
N PHE A 600 -20.86 -24.91 -3.29
CA PHE A 600 -20.13 -25.78 -4.21
C PHE A 600 -18.97 -26.57 -3.55
N PHE A 601 -18.41 -26.11 -2.43
CA PHE A 601 -17.27 -26.78 -1.76
C PHE A 601 -17.68 -27.93 -0.81
N GLN A 602 -18.98 -28.25 -0.73
CA GLN A 602 -19.53 -29.30 0.13
C GLN A 602 -19.88 -30.62 -0.59
N LEU A 603 -19.88 -30.67 -1.93
CA LEU A 603 -20.32 -31.85 -2.68
C LEU A 603 -19.15 -32.76 -3.08
N GLY A 604 -18.84 -33.70 -2.18
CA GLY A 604 -17.85 -34.75 -2.43
C GLY A 604 -17.78 -35.77 -1.30
N LYS A 605 -18.92 -36.28 -0.82
CA LYS A 605 -18.97 -37.35 0.19
C LYS A 605 -19.06 -38.72 -0.49
N LYS A 606 -17.97 -39.49 -0.48
CA LYS A 606 -18.03 -40.96 -0.44
C LYS A 606 -17.31 -41.46 0.81
N ASN A 607 -18.09 -42.14 1.66
CA ASN A 607 -17.67 -42.73 2.93
C ASN A 607 -16.59 -43.79 2.74
N LYS A 608 -15.42 -43.60 3.36
CA LYS A 608 -14.59 -44.71 3.89
C LYS A 608 -14.06 -44.34 5.27
N LYS A 609 -14.44 -45.14 6.27
CA LYS A 609 -13.97 -45.06 7.67
C LYS A 609 -12.58 -45.66 7.76
N GLY A 610 -11.59 -44.88 8.16
CA GLY A 610 -10.25 -45.34 8.55
C GLY A 610 -9.25 -44.20 8.73
N LYS A 611 -8.51 -44.20 9.86
CA LYS A 611 -7.37 -43.34 10.25
C LYS A 611 -7.68 -41.88 10.67
N ASN A 612 -7.75 -41.66 12.00
CA ASN A 612 -8.04 -40.36 12.64
C ASN A 612 -6.96 -39.27 12.43
N LYS A 613 -5.67 -39.62 12.29
CA LYS A 613 -4.59 -38.63 12.06
C LYS A 613 -4.64 -38.00 10.65
N ASN A 614 -5.03 -38.76 9.63
CA ASN A 614 -5.12 -38.25 8.25
C ASN A 614 -6.26 -37.23 8.08
N LYS A 615 -7.39 -37.41 8.77
CA LYS A 615 -8.52 -36.46 8.69
C LYS A 615 -8.16 -35.05 9.18
N HIS A 616 -7.41 -34.93 10.28
CA HIS A 616 -6.98 -33.64 10.80
C HIS A 616 -5.96 -32.95 9.88
N LYS A 617 -5.01 -33.72 9.29
CA LYS A 617 -4.06 -33.20 8.29
C LYS A 617 -4.80 -32.69 7.04
N HIS A 618 -5.77 -33.46 6.52
CA HIS A 618 -6.61 -33.04 5.39
C HIS A 618 -7.45 -31.79 5.70
N LYS A 619 -8.08 -31.68 6.88
CA LYS A 619 -8.86 -30.48 7.29
C LYS A 619 -7.98 -29.22 7.38
N LYS A 620 -6.77 -29.34 7.93
CA LYS A 620 -5.79 -28.23 7.99
C LYS A 620 -5.26 -27.83 6.61
N ASN A 621 -5.05 -28.78 5.70
CA ASN A 621 -4.63 -28.50 4.33
C ASN A 621 -5.72 -27.75 3.54
N LYS A 622 -6.99 -28.18 3.68
CA LYS A 622 -8.13 -27.49 3.07
C LYS A 622 -8.26 -26.04 3.57
N LYS A 623 -8.01 -25.79 4.86
CA LYS A 623 -8.09 -24.44 5.45
C LYS A 623 -6.99 -23.49 4.94
N ALA A 624 -5.74 -23.93 4.89
CA ALA A 624 -4.63 -23.09 4.41
C ALA A 624 -4.80 -22.74 2.92
N ARG A 625 -5.16 -23.72 2.09
CA ARG A 625 -5.49 -23.49 0.67
C ARG A 625 -6.69 -22.55 0.52
N LYS A 626 -7.71 -22.68 1.37
CA LYS A 626 -8.87 -21.76 1.37
C LYS A 626 -8.46 -20.31 1.64
N THR A 627 -7.59 -20.07 2.63
CA THR A 627 -7.12 -18.71 2.93
C THR A 627 -6.27 -18.13 1.80
N TRP A 628 -5.43 -18.94 1.16
CA TRP A 628 -4.63 -18.51 0.01
C TRP A 628 -5.50 -18.13 -1.21
N LEU A 629 -6.45 -18.99 -1.58
CA LEU A 629 -7.35 -18.69 -2.71
C LEU A 629 -8.24 -17.47 -2.44
N HIS A 630 -8.67 -17.29 -1.19
CA HIS A 630 -9.41 -16.09 -0.77
C HIS A 630 -8.56 -14.83 -0.90
N PHE A 631 -7.28 -14.92 -0.54
CA PHE A 631 -6.32 -13.84 -0.74
C PHE A 631 -6.11 -13.50 -2.20
N LEU A 632 -5.89 -14.49 -3.07
CA LEU A 632 -5.72 -14.25 -4.50
C LEU A 632 -6.98 -13.69 -5.17
N ASN A 633 -8.18 -14.13 -4.75
CA ASN A 633 -9.44 -13.62 -5.29
C ASN A 633 -9.53 -12.10 -5.11
N HIS A 634 -9.26 -11.61 -3.90
CA HIS A 634 -9.29 -10.19 -3.59
C HIS A 634 -8.10 -9.45 -4.21
N ALA A 635 -6.93 -10.08 -4.27
CA ALA A 635 -5.75 -9.48 -4.93
C ALA A 635 -6.03 -9.06 -6.37
N PHE A 636 -6.80 -9.87 -7.10
CA PHE A 636 -7.20 -9.60 -8.48
C PHE A 636 -8.62 -9.05 -8.60
N VAL A 637 -9.15 -8.42 -7.54
CA VAL A 637 -10.46 -7.77 -7.49
C VAL A 637 -11.59 -8.62 -8.08
N SER A 638 -11.62 -9.91 -7.72
CA SER A 638 -12.64 -10.86 -8.16
C SER A 638 -12.81 -11.03 -9.69
N THR A 639 -11.83 -10.59 -10.48
CA THR A 639 -11.85 -10.71 -11.95
C THR A 639 -11.44 -12.11 -12.45
N TRP A 640 -10.78 -12.90 -11.60
CA TRP A 640 -10.29 -14.24 -11.92
C TRP A 640 -11.30 -15.32 -11.48
N SER A 641 -11.49 -16.30 -12.34
CA SER A 641 -12.29 -17.49 -12.07
C SER A 641 -11.61 -18.39 -11.04
N LYS A 642 -12.41 -19.27 -10.43
CA LYS A 642 -11.89 -20.24 -9.45
C LYS A 642 -10.86 -21.18 -10.06
N GLU A 643 -11.01 -21.49 -11.35
CA GLU A 643 -10.15 -22.40 -12.09
C GLU A 643 -8.78 -21.75 -12.31
N GLU A 644 -8.74 -20.52 -12.82
CA GLU A 644 -7.51 -19.72 -12.99
C GLU A 644 -6.75 -19.58 -11.66
N LEU A 645 -7.45 -19.33 -10.55
CA LEU A 645 -6.81 -19.18 -9.23
C LEU A 645 -6.30 -20.49 -8.63
N LYS A 646 -6.84 -21.65 -9.01
CA LYS A 646 -6.42 -22.96 -8.45
C LYS A 646 -5.03 -23.37 -8.92
N ASP A 647 -4.57 -22.80 -10.03
CA ASP A 647 -3.29 -23.10 -10.66
C ASP A 647 -2.12 -22.31 -10.02
N LEU A 648 -2.41 -21.44 -9.03
CA LEU A 648 -1.46 -20.59 -8.28
C LEU A 648 -1.25 -21.03 -6.82
#